data_AF-A0AAU6BPP9-F1
#
_entry.id   AF-A0AAU6BPP9-F1
#
_cell.length_a   1.000
_cell.length_b   1.000
_cell.length_c   1.000
_cell.angle_alpha   90.00
_cell.angle_beta   90.00
_cell.angle_gamma   90.00
#
_symmetry.space_group_name_H-M   'P 1'
#
loop_
_entity.id
_entity.type
_entity.pdbx_description
1 polymer ?
#
loop_
_entity_poly.entity_id
_entity_poly.type
_entity_poly.pdbx_seq_one_letter_code
_entity_poly.pdbx_strand_id
1 'polypeptide(L)'
;MTRDRSLDIAVTGVSARFPGAPDLDAWWTALTEGRVLTRRYEASDLLAAGVPKDLLDDPAYVPVYGHLPDADRFDNALFGVSPREAQMMDPQHRLLLEAAWAALEDAGVAPRGRAAGAPRTAVFASASGSGYLRAMVAGGQLDPMTVEDAIHGTEPDFMASLLSYKLDLTGPAVAVQTACSSSLVALHMAVQSLLNGDCDQALVAAAGIAYPQAGHLAVAGGIHSASGQCRPFDEHADGVVAGGGVACVVLRRLADAEADGCDPYGVVLGTAINNDGAAKAGYYAPSVGGQEAVIRAALSTADVGGDTIGYLETHGTGTRVGDPIEWSAATAALSGAGAPEGSVAVGALKANVGHLDNSAGLAALIKALLVVKTGVVPPVAGFTRLNPLLETAGSPLYVPTECGPWTGPEPRRAGVSSFGIGGTNVHVVVEQPPPVPAGPGPEDRTRLVLLSAAHAGALERSAARLGARLADGGADLADVEQPPATPAGPGPEDRTRLVLLSAADAGALERSAARLGARLADGGADLADVAATLATGRAELPERLAVTGRTAAEVALRLTRNAAAVRGGRPARGPAPVVFAFPGQGTQYPGMALPAAEALPGFPAALEECLAAFGPALAQRMRGALLDPAFPAAELTATELVQPVLFAFEYAAATALTALGVRPAAVAGHSLGEITAACVAGILDLADAARLVTARGQAMQECPEGAMLALGCTEEHARELIAVSGLPGLEPAAVNSPESCVVAGPVEAVTEFEARLAGRIPLRRLAANRAFHSALVEPALPRLTDTLATLTVRRPAVAFAANVTGRLFPPDSEIRPRLFVEQARRTVRFGDALASIAEHLPDALVVEVGPGQVLSALAETAGLSVVPLSPSRTAHPADEVLTALGTLWTQGQPLSPRALCDPGHRRVHLPSYPFAGPRWIAPEAAPQTDAARSVQVAGETARAQENARAARPGPIAPQDPTTLHTHPPTNPTPSPETTGETTSAPQTAPTHTARPEPVAPPNPTALLTRLWTELLGHDGLVGHSDFFELGGDSLLATRLARRATQELGVRIPVLDLMTARSLSGQAELVTALTAAN
;
A
#
# COMPACT_ATOMS: atom_id res chain seq x y z
N MET A 1 17.30 14.50 -38.82
CA MET A 1 18.15 13.83 -37.81
C MET A 1 17.33 13.75 -36.54
N THR A 2 17.28 12.60 -35.89
CA THR A 2 16.64 12.44 -34.57
C THR A 2 17.49 13.18 -33.53
N ARG A 3 16.85 14.02 -32.70
CA ARG A 3 17.49 14.75 -31.61
C ARG A 3 18.07 13.77 -30.59
N ASP A 4 19.25 14.08 -30.02
CA ASP A 4 19.79 13.33 -28.88
C ASP A 4 18.97 13.61 -27.62
N ARG A 5 18.49 12.55 -26.98
CA ARG A 5 17.66 12.60 -25.76
C ARG A 5 18.41 12.18 -24.51
N SER A 6 19.73 11.99 -24.59
CA SER A 6 20.56 11.52 -23.47
C SER A 6 20.53 12.44 -22.24
N LEU A 7 20.23 13.73 -22.44
CA LEU A 7 20.15 14.76 -21.39
C LEU A 7 18.71 15.09 -20.97
N ASP A 8 17.71 14.43 -21.55
CA ASP A 8 16.31 14.70 -21.25
C ASP A 8 15.94 14.16 -19.85
N ILE A 9 15.12 14.92 -19.12
CA ILE A 9 14.70 14.56 -17.75
C ILE A 9 13.20 14.28 -17.73
N ALA A 10 12.82 13.08 -17.33
CA ALA A 10 11.42 12.68 -17.16
C ALA A 10 10.85 13.20 -15.82
N VAL A 11 9.61 13.70 -15.86
CA VAL A 11 8.80 13.95 -14.67
C VAL A 11 7.96 12.71 -14.40
N THR A 12 8.37 11.89 -13.43
CA THR A 12 7.79 10.55 -13.21
C THR A 12 6.72 10.50 -12.14
N GLY A 13 6.63 11.52 -11.28
CA GLY A 13 5.59 11.59 -10.25
C GLY A 13 5.24 13.02 -9.88
N VAL A 14 3.98 13.27 -9.55
CA VAL A 14 3.43 14.58 -9.22
C VAL A 14 2.49 14.47 -8.02
N SER A 15 2.58 15.43 -7.10
CA SER A 15 1.57 15.65 -6.08
C SER A 15 1.34 17.15 -5.90
N ALA A 16 0.09 17.57 -5.78
CA ALA A 16 -0.22 18.95 -5.46
C ALA A 16 -1.57 19.10 -4.76
N ARG A 17 -1.69 20.22 -4.01
CA ARG A 17 -2.95 20.71 -3.46
C ARG A 17 -3.08 22.19 -3.81
N PHE A 18 -4.16 22.53 -4.50
CA PHE A 18 -4.40 23.87 -5.02
C PHE A 18 -5.78 24.39 -4.63
N PRO A 19 -6.00 25.72 -4.71
CA PRO A 19 -7.29 26.31 -4.36
C PRO A 19 -8.46 25.75 -5.15
N GLY A 20 -9.60 25.57 -4.48
CA GLY A 20 -10.87 25.22 -5.12
C GLY A 20 -10.98 23.80 -5.68
N ALA A 21 -10.02 22.91 -5.39
CA ALA A 21 -10.04 21.51 -5.81
C ALA A 21 -9.52 20.55 -4.73
N PRO A 22 -10.15 19.39 -4.53
CA PRO A 22 -9.70 18.37 -3.56
C PRO A 22 -8.46 17.60 -4.04
N ASP A 23 -8.24 17.50 -5.35
CA ASP A 23 -7.17 16.76 -6.00
C ASP A 23 -6.83 17.36 -7.38
N LEU A 24 -5.83 16.79 -8.06
CA LEU A 24 -5.34 17.27 -9.35
C LEU A 24 -6.32 17.05 -10.50
N ASP A 25 -7.14 16.00 -10.49
CA ASP A 25 -8.11 15.72 -11.55
C ASP A 25 -9.26 16.74 -11.51
N ALA A 26 -9.79 17.02 -10.32
CA ALA A 26 -10.78 18.06 -10.10
C ALA A 26 -10.22 19.45 -10.41
N TRP A 27 -8.93 19.68 -10.12
CA TRP A 27 -8.25 20.93 -10.46
C TRP A 27 -8.10 21.09 -11.97
N TRP A 28 -7.63 20.06 -12.67
CA TRP A 28 -7.49 20.08 -14.13
C TRP A 28 -8.84 20.33 -14.81
N THR A 29 -9.89 19.64 -14.36
CA THR A 29 -11.27 19.88 -14.81
C THR A 29 -11.65 21.36 -14.64
N ALA A 30 -11.38 21.94 -13.47
CA ALA A 30 -11.66 23.35 -13.20
C ALA A 30 -10.92 24.31 -14.15
N LEU A 31 -9.67 24.00 -14.50
CA LEU A 31 -8.88 24.79 -15.44
C LEU A 31 -9.50 24.72 -16.84
N THR A 32 -9.86 23.53 -17.31
CA THR A 32 -10.50 23.34 -18.62
C THR A 32 -11.87 24.03 -18.72
N GLU A 33 -12.58 24.16 -17.61
CA GLU A 33 -13.83 24.93 -17.52
C GLU A 33 -13.61 26.45 -17.43
N GLY A 34 -12.36 26.92 -17.34
CA GLY A 34 -12.02 28.34 -17.18
C GLY A 34 -12.43 28.93 -15.83
N ARG A 35 -12.57 28.11 -14.78
CA ARG A 35 -13.04 28.59 -13.47
C ARG A 35 -11.99 29.44 -12.75
N VAL A 36 -12.47 30.51 -12.10
CA VAL A 36 -11.73 31.27 -11.09
C VAL A 36 -11.95 30.62 -9.72
N LEU A 37 -10.87 30.24 -9.07
CA LEU A 37 -10.81 29.42 -7.85
C LEU A 37 -10.36 30.21 -6.61
N THR A 38 -10.09 31.51 -6.76
CA THR A 38 -9.97 32.43 -5.62
C THR A 38 -11.33 32.70 -5.01
N ARG A 39 -11.38 32.86 -3.68
CA ARG A 39 -12.63 33.18 -2.97
C ARG A 39 -12.56 34.53 -2.28
N ARG A 40 -13.71 35.21 -2.20
CA ARG A 40 -13.90 36.36 -1.31
C ARG A 40 -14.31 35.87 0.08
N TYR A 41 -13.72 36.44 1.12
CA TYR A 41 -14.03 36.15 2.52
C TYR A 41 -15.06 37.13 3.07
N GLU A 42 -15.88 36.62 3.99
CA GLU A 42 -16.69 37.46 4.86
C GLU A 42 -15.81 38.05 5.98
N ALA A 43 -16.12 39.27 6.41
CA ALA A 43 -15.34 39.96 7.45
C ALA A 43 -15.35 39.19 8.78
N SER A 44 -16.46 38.49 9.11
CA SER A 44 -16.55 37.66 10.31
C SER A 44 -15.55 36.50 10.32
N ASP A 45 -15.32 35.88 9.15
CA ASP A 45 -14.40 34.76 9.03
C ASP A 45 -12.95 35.21 9.20
N LEU A 46 -12.60 36.37 8.65
CA LEU A 46 -11.28 36.96 8.80
C LEU A 46 -11.01 37.43 10.23
N LEU A 47 -12.00 38.02 10.92
CA LEU A 47 -11.90 38.34 12.34
C LEU A 47 -11.68 37.07 13.19
N ALA A 48 -12.45 36.01 12.92
CA ALA A 48 -12.30 34.74 13.61
C ALA A 48 -10.93 34.08 13.34
N ALA A 49 -10.36 34.30 12.16
CA ALA A 49 -9.00 33.86 11.80
C ALA A 49 -7.88 34.74 12.39
N GLY A 50 -8.21 35.80 13.14
CA GLY A 50 -7.25 36.68 13.79
C GLY A 50 -6.75 37.84 12.94
N VAL A 51 -7.40 38.16 11.82
CA VAL A 51 -7.08 39.35 11.03
C VAL A 51 -7.51 40.60 11.83
N PRO A 52 -6.61 41.60 12.02
CA PRO A 52 -6.93 42.79 12.80
C PRO A 52 -8.13 43.58 12.26
N LYS A 53 -9.03 44.03 13.15
CA LYS A 53 -10.25 44.74 12.77
C LYS A 53 -9.97 46.04 12.01
N ASP A 54 -8.96 46.79 12.44
CA ASP A 54 -8.48 48.01 11.80
C ASP A 54 -8.01 47.77 10.36
N LEU A 55 -7.39 46.61 10.07
CA LEU A 55 -7.05 46.21 8.72
C LEU A 55 -8.28 45.91 7.87
N LEU A 56 -9.30 45.26 8.44
CA LEU A 56 -10.55 44.94 7.75
C LEU A 56 -11.43 46.15 7.49
N ASP A 57 -11.38 47.14 8.38
CA ASP A 57 -12.12 48.40 8.25
C ASP A 57 -11.45 49.36 7.23
N ASP A 58 -10.25 49.04 6.74
CA ASP A 58 -9.55 49.82 5.69
C ASP A 58 -10.27 49.63 4.33
N PRO A 59 -10.72 50.72 3.68
CA PRO A 59 -11.41 50.64 2.39
C PRO A 59 -10.53 50.09 1.24
N ALA A 60 -9.21 50.07 1.40
CA ALA A 60 -8.27 49.48 0.44
C ALA A 60 -8.04 47.98 0.67
N TYR A 61 -8.62 47.39 1.72
CA TYR A 61 -8.51 45.95 1.97
C TYR A 61 -9.38 45.14 1.02
N VAL A 62 -8.75 44.19 0.35
CA VAL A 62 -9.38 43.30 -0.63
C VAL A 62 -9.44 41.89 -0.02
N PRO A 63 -10.61 41.42 0.46
CA PRO A 63 -10.73 40.16 1.17
C PRO A 63 -10.79 38.97 0.19
N VAL A 64 -9.87 38.87 -0.78
CA VAL A 64 -9.84 37.79 -1.79
C VAL A 64 -8.53 37.04 -1.71
N TYR A 65 -8.59 35.70 -1.67
CA TYR A 65 -7.41 34.84 -1.65
C TYR A 65 -7.70 33.46 -2.28
N GLY A 66 -6.69 32.85 -2.90
CA GLY A 66 -6.71 31.46 -3.33
C GLY A 66 -6.59 30.52 -2.12
N HIS A 67 -7.72 30.18 -1.50
CA HIS A 67 -7.72 29.41 -0.24
C HIS A 67 -7.29 27.96 -0.44
N LEU A 68 -6.31 27.51 0.35
CA LEU A 68 -5.92 26.12 0.47
C LEU A 68 -6.68 25.47 1.65
N PRO A 69 -7.64 24.57 1.40
CA PRO A 69 -8.40 23.93 2.47
C PRO A 69 -7.51 22.99 3.30
N ASP A 70 -7.85 22.85 4.58
CA ASP A 70 -7.21 21.93 5.53
C ASP A 70 -5.68 22.08 5.61
N ALA A 71 -5.17 23.30 5.45
CA ALA A 71 -3.74 23.58 5.55
C ALA A 71 -3.18 23.36 6.97
N ASP A 72 -4.05 23.33 7.98
CA ASP A 72 -3.73 23.07 9.38
C ASP A 72 -3.74 21.58 9.74
N ARG A 73 -4.13 20.68 8.83
CA ARG A 73 -4.18 19.23 9.08
C ARG A 73 -2.88 18.55 8.66
N PHE A 74 -2.44 17.57 9.45
CA PHE A 74 -1.22 16.81 9.15
C PHE A 74 -1.19 15.44 9.84
N ASP A 75 -0.84 14.39 9.09
CA ASP A 75 -0.72 13.01 9.59
C ASP A 75 0.60 12.76 10.33
N ASN A 76 0.76 13.42 11.48
CA ASN A 76 2.01 13.44 12.24
C ASN A 76 2.52 12.04 12.66
N ALA A 77 1.61 11.10 12.95
CA ALA A 77 1.94 9.76 13.38
C ALA A 77 2.65 8.96 12.27
N LEU A 78 2.15 9.07 11.03
CA LEU A 78 2.81 8.49 9.85
C LEU A 78 4.26 8.96 9.76
N PHE A 79 4.53 10.24 10.03
CA PHE A 79 5.87 10.81 9.93
C PHE A 79 6.74 10.67 11.19
N GLY A 80 6.25 10.01 12.24
CA GLY A 80 6.97 9.93 13.52
C GLY A 80 7.26 11.33 14.10
N VAL A 81 6.28 12.23 14.00
CA VAL A 81 6.31 13.59 14.53
C VAL A 81 5.41 13.64 15.76
N SER A 82 5.92 14.15 16.87
CA SER A 82 5.12 14.26 18.10
C SER A 82 4.01 15.31 17.96
N PRO A 83 2.90 15.21 18.73
CA PRO A 83 1.86 16.25 18.73
C PRO A 83 2.39 17.68 18.95
N ARG A 84 3.33 17.87 19.88
CA ARG A 84 3.92 19.20 20.14
C ARG A 84 4.79 19.68 18.99
N GLU A 85 5.62 18.80 18.42
CA GLU A 85 6.41 19.12 17.24
C GLU A 85 5.51 19.51 16.06
N ALA A 86 4.43 18.76 15.82
CA ALA A 86 3.45 19.08 14.76
C ALA A 86 2.75 20.43 14.96
N GLN A 87 2.50 20.85 16.21
CA GLN A 87 1.99 22.18 16.52
C GLN A 87 3.00 23.27 16.15
N MET A 88 4.28 23.06 16.45
CA MET A 88 5.33 24.06 16.20
C MET A 88 5.73 24.14 14.71
N MET A 89 5.54 23.06 13.95
CA MET A 89 5.86 23.04 12.52
C MET A 89 4.96 23.99 11.71
N ASP A 90 5.59 24.75 10.80
CA ASP A 90 4.85 25.53 9.81
C ASP A 90 3.95 24.61 8.96
N PRO A 91 2.68 24.98 8.70
CA PRO A 91 1.83 24.31 7.73
C PRO A 91 2.52 23.94 6.42
N GLN A 92 3.41 24.81 5.92
CA GLN A 92 4.19 24.58 4.71
C GLN A 92 5.09 23.35 4.83
N HIS A 93 5.84 23.19 5.93
CA HIS A 93 6.72 22.04 6.13
C HIS A 93 5.94 20.73 6.27
N ARG A 94 4.79 20.78 6.97
CA ARG A 94 3.89 19.64 7.14
C ARG A 94 3.35 19.15 5.79
N LEU A 95 2.82 20.07 4.98
CA LEU A 95 2.28 19.72 3.68
C LEU A 95 3.35 19.34 2.65
N LEU A 96 4.56 19.89 2.76
CA LEU A 96 5.70 19.44 1.94
C LEU A 96 6.02 17.95 2.19
N LEU A 97 5.96 17.48 3.45
CA LEU A 97 6.15 16.05 3.78
C LEU A 97 5.08 15.17 3.14
N GLU A 98 3.80 15.56 3.22
CA GLU A 98 2.70 14.83 2.59
C GLU A 98 2.80 14.84 1.06
N ALA A 99 3.13 16.00 0.45
CA ALA A 99 3.30 16.11 -1.00
C ALA A 99 4.51 15.31 -1.51
N ALA A 100 5.62 15.31 -0.77
CA ALA A 100 6.80 14.51 -1.07
C ALA A 100 6.49 13.01 -1.04
N TRP A 101 5.79 12.56 0.00
CA TRP A 101 5.34 11.17 0.11
C TRP A 101 4.47 10.77 -1.07
N ALA A 102 3.43 11.56 -1.36
CA ALA A 102 2.49 11.27 -2.44
C ALA A 102 3.15 11.30 -3.82
N ALA A 103 4.08 12.22 -4.08
CA ALA A 103 4.78 12.29 -5.37
C ALA A 103 5.71 11.09 -5.58
N LEU A 104 6.33 10.55 -4.52
CA LEU A 104 7.12 9.32 -4.59
C LEU A 104 6.23 8.10 -4.88
N GLU A 105 5.09 7.98 -4.19
CA GLU A 105 4.12 6.90 -4.48
C GLU A 105 3.58 6.97 -5.91
N ASP A 106 3.30 8.17 -6.40
CA ASP A 106 2.84 8.40 -7.77
C ASP A 106 3.93 8.03 -8.81
N ALA A 107 5.21 8.24 -8.47
CA ALA A 107 6.34 7.75 -9.27
C ALA A 107 6.57 6.22 -9.18
N GLY A 108 5.74 5.50 -8.43
CA GLY A 108 5.92 4.07 -8.17
C GLY A 108 7.17 3.77 -7.35
N VAL A 109 7.54 4.66 -6.43
CA VAL A 109 8.70 4.53 -5.54
C VAL A 109 8.23 4.54 -4.09
N ALA A 110 8.61 3.52 -3.32
CA ALA A 110 8.28 3.47 -1.89
C ALA A 110 8.87 4.68 -1.15
N PRO A 111 8.06 5.50 -0.44
CA PRO A 111 8.55 6.71 0.22
C PRO A 111 9.51 6.47 1.39
N ARG A 112 9.56 5.24 1.91
CA ARG A 112 10.38 4.79 3.03
C ARG A 112 10.66 3.30 2.92
N GLY A 113 11.67 2.83 3.66
CA GLY A 113 12.07 1.42 3.70
C GLY A 113 13.01 1.13 2.53
N ARG A 114 14.29 1.45 2.72
CA ARG A 114 15.29 1.39 1.64
C ARG A 114 15.51 -0.05 1.19
N ALA A 115 14.99 -0.39 0.02
CA ALA A 115 15.34 -1.62 -0.66
C ALA A 115 16.81 -1.58 -1.10
N ALA A 116 17.47 -2.74 -1.17
CA ALA A 116 18.79 -2.83 -1.77
C ALA A 116 18.75 -2.29 -3.21
N GLY A 117 19.59 -1.31 -3.51
CA GLY A 117 19.63 -0.65 -4.83
C GLY A 117 18.64 0.51 -5.03
N ALA A 118 18.00 1.04 -3.98
CA ALA A 118 17.17 2.24 -4.09
C ALA A 118 17.98 3.45 -4.61
N PRO A 119 17.38 4.33 -5.46
CA PRO A 119 18.09 5.47 -6.05
C PRO A 119 18.56 6.46 -4.98
N ARG A 120 19.68 7.15 -5.24
CA ARG A 120 20.08 8.30 -4.44
C ARG A 120 19.18 9.47 -4.78
N THR A 121 18.18 9.73 -3.94
CA THR A 121 17.20 10.80 -4.17
C THR A 121 17.66 12.11 -3.56
N ALA A 122 17.84 13.14 -4.39
CA ALA A 122 18.07 14.52 -3.97
C ALA A 122 16.75 15.23 -3.60
N VAL A 123 16.81 16.28 -2.80
CA VAL A 123 15.68 17.12 -2.40
C VAL A 123 16.02 18.59 -2.61
N PHE A 124 15.25 19.27 -3.45
CA PHE A 124 15.30 20.71 -3.64
C PHE A 124 13.96 21.29 -3.21
N ALA A 125 13.97 22.06 -2.13
CA ALA A 125 12.74 22.51 -1.51
C ALA A 125 12.65 24.05 -1.45
N SER A 126 11.43 24.57 -1.48
CA SER A 126 11.16 26.00 -1.33
C SER A 126 9.88 26.27 -0.53
N ALA A 127 9.89 27.30 0.33
CA ALA A 127 8.72 27.73 1.08
C ALA A 127 8.72 29.25 1.27
N SER A 128 7.54 29.86 1.30
CA SER A 128 7.39 31.29 1.64
C SER A 128 7.82 31.55 3.08
N GLY A 129 8.22 32.79 3.37
CA GLY A 129 8.56 33.19 4.74
C GLY A 129 7.41 32.93 5.72
N SER A 130 7.72 32.39 6.91
CA SER A 130 6.71 31.90 7.84
C SER A 130 5.85 33.01 8.45
N GLY A 131 4.60 33.13 7.99
CA GLY A 131 3.56 33.90 8.69
C GLY A 131 3.18 33.27 10.04
N TYR A 132 3.38 31.97 10.16
CA TYR A 132 3.08 31.19 11.35
C TYR A 132 4.01 31.53 12.52
N LEU A 133 5.33 31.59 12.27
CA LEU A 133 6.32 32.06 13.25
C LEU A 133 6.02 33.50 13.68
N ARG A 134 5.69 34.39 12.73
CA ARG A 134 5.32 35.78 13.05
C ARG A 134 4.10 35.84 13.97
N ALA A 135 3.10 35.00 13.73
CA ALA A 135 1.93 34.90 14.60
C ALA A 135 2.31 34.43 16.02
N MET A 136 3.18 33.41 16.15
CA MET A 136 3.68 32.94 17.46
C MET A 136 4.40 34.04 18.23
N VAL A 137 5.32 34.74 17.58
CA VAL A 137 6.12 35.80 18.20
C VAL A 137 5.25 37.01 18.57
N ALA A 138 4.24 37.32 17.75
CA ALA A 138 3.27 38.37 18.05
C ALA A 138 2.32 38.00 19.22
N GLY A 139 2.15 36.71 19.51
CA GLY A 139 1.33 36.17 20.59
C GLY A 139 1.94 36.32 22.00
N GLY A 140 3.17 36.83 22.13
CA GLY A 140 3.79 37.13 23.42
C GLY A 140 5.17 36.50 23.59
N GLN A 141 5.70 36.57 24.82
CA GLN A 141 7.03 36.02 25.12
C GLN A 141 7.01 34.49 25.14
N LEU A 142 7.76 33.89 24.21
CA LEU A 142 8.10 32.48 24.19
C LEU A 142 9.32 32.23 25.11
N ASP A 143 9.35 31.09 25.79
CA ASP A 143 10.57 30.67 26.47
C ASP A 143 11.67 30.29 25.46
N PRO A 144 12.96 30.37 25.83
CA PRO A 144 14.05 30.18 24.87
C PRO A 144 14.03 28.87 24.09
N MET A 145 13.61 27.76 24.71
CA MET A 145 13.56 26.47 24.02
C MET A 145 12.40 26.41 23.02
N THR A 146 11.24 26.96 23.38
CA THR A 146 10.12 27.07 22.44
C THR A 146 10.45 27.95 21.23
N VAL A 147 11.29 28.99 21.40
CA VAL A 147 11.79 29.80 20.27
C VAL A 147 12.64 28.97 19.33
N GLU A 148 13.60 28.20 19.85
CA GLU A 148 14.44 27.31 19.03
C GLU A 148 13.60 26.26 18.28
N ASP A 149 12.64 25.64 18.95
CA ASP A 149 11.72 24.68 18.32
C ASP A 149 10.86 25.34 17.23
N ALA A 150 10.39 26.57 17.47
CA ALA A 150 9.65 27.34 16.48
C ALA A 150 10.50 27.69 15.26
N ILE A 151 11.74 28.14 15.46
CA ILE A 151 12.69 28.46 14.38
C ILE A 151 12.94 27.22 13.52
N HIS A 152 13.36 26.10 14.12
CA HIS A 152 13.62 24.86 13.38
C HIS A 152 12.36 24.31 12.69
N GLY A 153 11.19 24.48 13.31
CA GLY A 153 9.91 24.03 12.76
C GLY A 153 9.37 24.89 11.63
N THR A 154 9.84 26.12 11.45
CA THR A 154 9.20 27.11 10.56
C THR A 154 10.12 27.80 9.56
N GLU A 155 11.43 27.82 9.79
CA GLU A 155 12.35 28.45 8.85
C GLU A 155 12.59 27.59 7.61
N PRO A 156 12.55 28.19 6.39
CA PRO A 156 12.76 27.45 5.16
C PRO A 156 14.08 26.67 5.11
N ASP A 157 15.13 27.10 5.82
CA ASP A 157 16.45 26.47 5.80
C ASP A 157 16.42 24.96 6.13
N PHE A 158 15.46 24.53 6.97
CA PHE A 158 15.40 23.15 7.47
C PHE A 158 14.51 22.23 6.64
N MET A 159 13.69 22.74 5.72
CA MET A 159 12.64 21.95 5.05
C MET A 159 13.21 20.82 4.17
N ALA A 160 14.31 21.07 3.43
CA ALA A 160 14.90 20.07 2.54
C ALA A 160 15.56 18.93 3.33
N SER A 161 16.28 19.27 4.40
CA SER A 161 16.87 18.29 5.32
C SER A 161 15.80 17.52 6.10
N LEU A 162 14.70 18.16 6.46
CA LEU A 162 13.58 17.51 7.14
C LEU A 162 12.92 16.47 6.24
N LEU A 163 12.64 16.79 4.98
CA LEU A 163 12.13 15.84 3.98
C LEU A 163 13.09 14.64 3.84
N SER A 164 14.39 14.93 3.69
CA SER A 164 15.41 13.87 3.53
C SER A 164 15.50 12.96 4.74
N TYR A 165 15.53 13.55 5.94
CA TYR A 165 15.57 12.81 7.21
C TYR A 165 14.32 11.95 7.41
N LYS A 166 13.14 12.53 7.21
CA LYS A 166 11.88 11.83 7.45
C LYS A 166 11.60 10.79 6.37
N LEU A 167 12.13 10.90 5.16
CA LEU A 167 11.88 9.94 4.06
C LEU A 167 13.07 9.02 3.76
N ASP A 168 14.14 9.08 4.57
CA ASP A 168 15.37 8.28 4.39
C ASP A 168 16.03 8.48 3.00
N LEU A 169 16.09 9.74 2.55
CA LEU A 169 16.67 10.12 1.26
C LEU A 169 18.13 10.56 1.44
N THR A 170 18.99 10.17 0.51
CA THR A 170 20.47 10.26 0.68
C THR A 170 21.19 11.05 -0.41
N GLY A 171 20.47 11.71 -1.32
CA GLY A 171 21.05 12.70 -2.23
C GLY A 171 21.20 14.09 -1.58
N PRO A 172 21.69 15.09 -2.33
CA PRO A 172 21.76 16.48 -1.88
C PRO A 172 20.41 16.99 -1.37
N ALA A 173 20.41 17.76 -0.28
CA ALA A 173 19.22 18.40 0.28
C ALA A 173 19.43 19.92 0.37
N VAL A 174 18.70 20.70 -0.43
CA VAL A 174 18.95 22.15 -0.60
C VAL A 174 17.65 22.95 -0.52
N ALA A 175 17.64 23.96 0.34
CA ALA A 175 16.60 24.99 0.36
C ALA A 175 16.91 26.09 -0.67
N VAL A 176 15.91 26.51 -1.46
CA VAL A 176 16.07 27.48 -2.55
C VAL A 176 15.11 28.65 -2.38
N GLN A 177 15.64 29.88 -2.47
CA GLN A 177 14.90 31.13 -2.26
C GLN A 177 15.27 32.20 -3.30
N THR A 178 14.39 32.45 -4.25
CA THR A 178 14.49 33.49 -5.28
C THR A 178 13.14 34.20 -5.51
N ALA A 179 12.35 34.37 -4.44
CA ALA A 179 10.98 34.88 -4.48
C ALA A 179 10.07 34.04 -5.42
N CYS A 180 9.28 34.68 -6.28
CA CYS A 180 8.29 34.01 -7.14
C CYS A 180 8.88 32.95 -8.10
N SER A 181 10.19 32.99 -8.38
CA SER A 181 10.87 32.00 -9.24
C SER A 181 11.46 30.81 -8.50
N SER A 182 11.38 30.77 -7.15
CA SER A 182 12.11 29.81 -6.31
C SER A 182 11.94 28.35 -6.72
N SER A 183 10.71 27.92 -7.02
CA SER A 183 10.45 26.53 -7.34
C SER A 183 10.92 26.10 -8.73
N LEU A 184 11.01 27.00 -9.71
CA LEU A 184 11.65 26.69 -11.00
C LEU A 184 13.18 26.79 -10.93
N VAL A 185 13.74 27.64 -10.06
CA VAL A 185 15.19 27.57 -9.76
C VAL A 185 15.52 26.24 -9.09
N ALA A 186 14.70 25.79 -8.15
CA ALA A 186 14.84 24.47 -7.53
C ALA A 186 14.75 23.34 -8.57
N LEU A 187 13.83 23.44 -9.54
CA LEU A 187 13.75 22.52 -10.67
C LEU A 187 15.04 22.53 -11.51
N HIS A 188 15.56 23.70 -11.86
CA HIS A 188 16.80 23.83 -12.60
C HIS A 188 17.97 23.16 -11.86
N MET A 189 18.13 23.42 -10.56
CA MET A 189 19.17 22.80 -9.73
C MET A 189 19.03 21.27 -9.67
N ALA A 190 17.80 20.77 -9.58
CA ALA A 190 17.53 19.33 -9.60
C ALA A 190 17.90 18.68 -10.95
N VAL A 191 17.57 19.34 -12.06
CA VAL A 191 17.99 18.93 -13.41
C VAL A 191 19.53 18.89 -13.49
N GLN A 192 20.23 19.94 -13.04
CA GLN A 192 21.69 19.95 -13.05
C GLN A 192 22.30 18.82 -12.17
N SER A 193 21.71 18.55 -11.00
CA SER A 193 22.15 17.49 -10.08
C SER A 193 22.02 16.09 -10.72
N LEU A 194 20.96 15.84 -11.48
CA LEU A 194 20.75 14.58 -12.21
C LEU A 194 21.74 14.41 -13.36
N LEU A 195 22.01 15.49 -14.10
CA LEU A 195 22.95 15.50 -15.23
C LEU A 195 24.41 15.35 -14.76
N ASN A 196 24.75 15.92 -13.60
CA ASN A 196 26.07 15.77 -12.99
C ASN A 196 26.30 14.40 -12.33
N GLY A 197 25.25 13.61 -12.12
CA GLY A 197 25.34 12.31 -11.45
C GLY A 197 25.44 12.37 -9.92
N ASP A 198 25.18 13.54 -9.32
CA ASP A 198 25.09 13.74 -7.87
C ASP A 198 23.93 12.94 -7.26
N CYS A 199 22.89 12.68 -8.08
CA CYS A 199 21.75 11.87 -7.72
C CYS A 199 21.24 11.03 -8.91
N ASP A 200 20.39 10.05 -8.59
CA ASP A 200 19.73 9.17 -9.57
C ASP A 200 18.24 9.52 -9.74
N GLN A 201 17.71 10.23 -8.75
CA GLN A 201 16.36 10.75 -8.70
C GLN A 201 16.41 12.09 -7.95
N ALA A 202 15.51 13.02 -8.28
CA ALA A 202 15.41 14.29 -7.55
C ALA A 202 13.95 14.62 -7.25
N LEU A 203 13.72 15.10 -6.03
CA LEU A 203 12.45 15.63 -5.56
C LEU A 203 12.52 17.16 -5.59
N VAL A 204 11.53 17.80 -6.18
CA VAL A 204 11.38 19.26 -6.13
C VAL A 204 10.06 19.59 -5.47
N ALA A 205 10.11 20.17 -4.28
CA ALA A 205 8.94 20.39 -3.43
C ALA A 205 8.81 21.87 -3.09
N ALA A 206 7.64 22.48 -3.30
CA ALA A 206 7.42 23.88 -3.00
C ALA A 206 6.06 24.15 -2.36
N ALA A 207 6.04 25.03 -1.37
CA ALA A 207 4.83 25.52 -0.72
C ALA A 207 4.82 27.04 -0.66
N GLY A 208 3.63 27.63 -0.76
CA GLY A 208 3.42 29.04 -0.46
C GLY A 208 2.08 29.15 0.22
N ILE A 209 2.05 29.42 1.52
CA ILE A 209 0.82 29.44 2.31
C ILE A 209 0.90 30.58 3.32
N ALA A 210 0.00 31.56 3.21
CA ALA A 210 -0.13 32.61 4.21
C ALA A 210 -0.78 32.08 5.50
N TYR A 211 -0.35 32.62 6.65
CA TYR A 211 -0.98 32.36 7.95
C TYR A 211 -1.26 33.69 8.69
N PRO A 212 -2.52 33.98 9.05
CA PRO A 212 -3.73 33.32 8.55
C PRO A 212 -3.88 33.50 7.03
N GLN A 213 -4.64 32.62 6.38
CA GLN A 213 -4.99 32.79 4.97
C GLN A 213 -6.02 33.92 4.83
N ALA A 214 -5.57 35.07 4.33
CA ALA A 214 -6.34 36.31 4.32
C ALA A 214 -6.19 37.06 2.98
N GLY A 215 -6.96 38.14 2.84
CA GLY A 215 -6.84 39.05 1.69
C GLY A 215 -5.59 39.93 1.76
N HIS A 216 -5.56 40.97 0.94
CA HIS A 216 -4.42 41.90 0.84
C HIS A 216 -4.87 43.35 0.84
N LEU A 217 -3.96 44.26 1.15
CA LEU A 217 -4.17 45.70 0.95
C LEU A 217 -3.80 46.08 -0.49
N ALA A 218 -4.70 46.81 -1.14
CA ALA A 218 -4.43 47.42 -2.44
C ALA A 218 -3.72 48.77 -2.24
N VAL A 219 -2.39 48.76 -2.38
CA VAL A 219 -1.56 49.97 -2.27
C VAL A 219 -1.28 50.54 -3.65
N ALA A 220 -1.44 51.86 -3.82
CA ALA A 220 -1.13 52.55 -5.07
C ALA A 220 0.34 52.33 -5.47
N GLY A 221 0.56 51.83 -6.70
CA GLY A 221 1.89 51.47 -7.19
C GLY A 221 2.41 50.10 -6.72
N GLY A 222 1.65 49.39 -5.88
CA GLY A 222 1.92 48.00 -5.51
C GLY A 222 1.51 47.00 -6.60
N ILE A 223 1.82 45.73 -6.35
CA ILE A 223 1.54 44.62 -7.29
C ILE A 223 0.15 43.99 -7.10
N HIS A 224 -0.51 44.25 -5.96
CA HIS A 224 -1.75 43.59 -5.59
C HIS A 224 -2.97 44.24 -6.26
N SER A 225 -3.90 43.40 -6.73
CA SER A 225 -5.12 43.84 -7.43
C SER A 225 -6.07 44.60 -6.49
N ALA A 226 -6.57 45.76 -6.92
CA ALA A 226 -7.60 46.50 -6.19
C ALA A 226 -8.99 45.92 -6.42
N SER A 227 -9.23 45.34 -7.59
CA SER A 227 -10.50 44.67 -7.94
C SER A 227 -10.65 43.29 -7.29
N GLY A 228 -9.55 42.70 -6.82
CA GLY A 228 -9.52 41.34 -6.28
C GLY A 228 -9.63 40.27 -7.37
N GLN A 229 -9.23 40.58 -8.60
CA GLN A 229 -9.15 39.64 -9.71
C GLN A 229 -7.76 39.71 -10.35
N CYS A 230 -7.18 38.55 -10.67
CA CYS A 230 -5.98 38.49 -11.49
C CYS A 230 -6.41 38.30 -12.94
N ARG A 231 -6.15 39.30 -13.80
CA ARG A 231 -6.52 39.29 -15.22
C ARG A 231 -5.30 39.47 -16.13
N PRO A 232 -4.44 38.45 -16.28
CA PRO A 232 -3.27 38.52 -17.14
C PRO A 232 -3.64 38.88 -18.58
N PHE A 233 -2.92 39.85 -19.14
CA PHE A 233 -3.01 40.33 -20.52
C PHE A 233 -4.34 41.00 -20.92
N ASP A 234 -5.28 41.16 -19.99
CA ASP A 234 -6.56 41.82 -20.23
C ASP A 234 -6.45 43.36 -20.11
N GLU A 235 -7.30 44.11 -20.81
CA GLU A 235 -7.32 45.58 -20.72
C GLU A 235 -7.62 46.12 -19.31
N HIS A 236 -8.22 45.28 -18.45
CA HIS A 236 -8.53 45.57 -17.05
C HIS A 236 -7.58 44.89 -16.05
N ALA A 237 -6.38 44.51 -16.49
CA ALA A 237 -5.29 44.06 -15.63
C ALA A 237 -4.90 45.15 -14.62
N ASP A 238 -5.10 44.91 -13.32
CA ASP A 238 -4.83 45.89 -12.26
C ASP A 238 -3.90 45.37 -11.14
N GLY A 239 -3.51 44.10 -11.19
CA GLY A 239 -2.59 43.47 -10.24
C GLY A 239 -2.88 41.99 -10.03
N VAL A 240 -2.19 41.41 -9.05
CA VAL A 240 -2.27 40.00 -8.69
C VAL A 240 -3.07 39.78 -7.40
N VAL A 241 -3.71 38.63 -7.28
CA VAL A 241 -4.34 38.14 -6.03
C VAL A 241 -3.45 37.09 -5.41
N ALA A 242 -3.27 37.10 -4.09
CA ALA A 242 -2.48 36.07 -3.41
C ALA A 242 -3.24 34.74 -3.33
N GLY A 243 -2.51 33.61 -3.30
CA GLY A 243 -3.09 32.29 -3.15
C GLY A 243 -2.15 31.34 -2.42
N GLY A 244 -2.72 30.25 -1.90
CA GLY A 244 -2.01 29.21 -1.17
C GLY A 244 -1.93 27.92 -1.99
N GLY A 245 -0.77 27.26 -2.01
CA GLY A 245 -0.62 25.98 -2.70
C GLY A 245 0.66 25.25 -2.33
N VAL A 246 0.62 23.93 -2.48
CA VAL A 246 1.77 23.04 -2.33
C VAL A 246 1.87 22.12 -3.54
N ALA A 247 3.08 21.91 -4.04
CA ALA A 247 3.34 21.05 -5.17
C ALA A 247 4.68 20.32 -4.99
N CYS A 248 4.76 19.10 -5.49
CA CYS A 248 5.96 18.30 -5.49
C CYS A 248 6.05 17.49 -6.79
N VAL A 249 7.23 17.42 -7.38
CA VAL A 249 7.51 16.60 -8.57
C VAL A 249 8.73 15.71 -8.35
N VAL A 250 8.71 14.53 -8.96
CA VAL A 250 9.83 13.57 -8.99
C VAL A 250 10.44 13.56 -10.39
N LEU A 251 11.76 13.75 -10.44
CA LEU A 251 12.55 13.81 -11.66
C LEU A 251 13.53 12.64 -11.75
N ARG A 252 13.68 12.10 -12.95
CA ARG A 252 14.69 11.09 -13.29
C ARG A 252 15.24 11.36 -14.69
N ARG A 253 16.43 10.86 -14.98
CA ARG A 253 16.92 10.82 -16.37
C ARG A 253 15.93 10.01 -17.21
N LEU A 254 15.58 10.49 -18.41
CA LEU A 254 14.58 9.83 -19.26
C LEU A 254 14.94 8.37 -19.53
N ALA A 255 16.21 8.09 -19.84
CA ALA A 255 16.69 6.72 -20.06
C ALA A 255 16.48 5.79 -18.86
N ASP A 256 16.64 6.29 -17.63
CA ASP A 256 16.42 5.49 -16.41
C ASP A 256 14.92 5.24 -16.17
N ALA A 257 14.07 6.22 -16.52
CA ALA A 257 12.62 6.07 -16.44
C ALA A 257 12.08 5.07 -17.48
N GLU A 258 12.61 5.10 -18.70
CA GLU A 258 12.27 4.16 -19.78
C GLU A 258 12.72 2.74 -19.44
N ALA A 259 13.94 2.57 -18.89
CA ALA A 259 14.46 1.27 -18.45
C ALA A 259 13.60 0.65 -17.34
N ASP A 260 12.99 1.49 -16.50
CA ASP A 260 12.10 1.07 -15.41
C ASP A 260 10.63 0.92 -15.85
N GLY A 261 10.30 1.15 -17.11
CA GLY A 261 8.93 1.04 -17.63
C GLY A 261 7.97 2.09 -17.04
N CYS A 262 8.46 3.27 -16.68
CA CYS A 262 7.64 4.37 -16.17
C CYS A 262 6.86 5.07 -17.31
N ASP A 263 5.61 5.45 -17.07
CA ASP A 263 4.86 6.41 -17.89
C ASP A 263 5.04 7.84 -17.32
N PRO A 264 5.89 8.72 -17.89
CA PRO A 264 6.08 10.05 -17.33
C PRO A 264 4.90 11.01 -17.63
N TYR A 265 4.77 12.07 -16.84
CA TYR A 265 3.87 13.19 -17.14
C TYR A 265 4.33 14.00 -18.35
N GLY A 266 5.63 14.01 -18.59
CA GLY A 266 6.28 14.72 -19.68
C GLY A 266 7.78 14.78 -19.45
N VAL A 267 8.48 15.46 -20.36
CA VAL A 267 9.94 15.50 -20.39
C VAL A 267 10.41 16.95 -20.35
N VAL A 268 11.29 17.28 -19.40
CA VAL A 268 12.01 18.55 -19.36
C VAL A 268 13.18 18.45 -20.34
N LEU A 269 13.12 19.25 -21.39
CA LEU A 269 14.11 19.29 -22.46
C LEU A 269 15.27 20.23 -22.17
N GLY A 270 15.00 21.32 -21.43
CA GLY A 270 16.00 22.33 -21.12
C GLY A 270 15.48 23.34 -20.11
N THR A 271 16.40 23.90 -19.33
CA THR A 271 16.12 24.93 -18.33
C THR A 271 17.20 26.00 -18.38
N ALA A 272 16.84 27.26 -18.13
CA ALA A 272 17.80 28.34 -18.00
C ALA A 272 17.39 29.30 -16.89
N ILE A 273 18.39 29.90 -16.24
CA ILE A 273 18.23 30.92 -15.20
C ILE A 273 19.13 32.13 -15.51
N ASN A 274 18.69 33.34 -15.19
CA ASN A 274 19.53 34.54 -15.24
C ASN A 274 19.09 35.61 -14.22
N ASN A 275 19.67 36.82 -14.30
CA ASN A 275 19.19 37.97 -13.55
C ASN A 275 19.10 39.23 -14.43
N ASP A 276 18.08 40.07 -14.21
CA ASP A 276 17.86 41.34 -14.92
C ASP A 276 18.99 42.37 -14.72
N GLY A 277 19.77 42.25 -13.65
CA GLY A 277 20.79 43.23 -13.28
C GLY A 277 20.21 44.62 -13.05
N ALA A 278 21.00 45.66 -13.37
CA ALA A 278 20.64 47.05 -13.15
C ALA A 278 19.90 47.69 -14.36
N ALA A 279 19.77 46.99 -15.49
CA ALA A 279 19.17 47.52 -16.72
C ALA A 279 17.63 47.39 -16.71
N LYS A 280 17.01 47.96 -15.67
CA LYS A 280 15.57 47.97 -15.42
C LYS A 280 15.16 49.22 -14.64
N ALA A 281 13.89 49.61 -14.70
CA ALA A 281 13.42 50.89 -14.16
C ALA A 281 13.56 51.05 -12.63
N GLY A 282 13.74 49.95 -11.90
CA GLY A 282 13.97 49.93 -10.46
C GLY A 282 14.09 48.50 -9.94
N TYR A 283 14.46 48.33 -8.66
CA TYR A 283 14.70 47.00 -8.06
C TYR A 283 13.55 46.00 -8.29
N TYR A 284 12.32 46.47 -8.14
CA TYR A 284 11.09 45.66 -8.29
C TYR A 284 10.57 45.56 -9.72
N ALA A 285 11.13 46.32 -10.68
CA ALA A 285 10.68 46.30 -12.07
C ALA A 285 11.30 45.10 -12.80
N PRO A 286 10.55 44.41 -13.70
CA PRO A 286 11.11 43.39 -14.57
C PRO A 286 11.89 44.01 -15.76
N SER A 287 12.61 43.18 -16.51
CA SER A 287 13.34 43.59 -17.73
C SER A 287 12.94 42.76 -18.95
N VAL A 288 12.65 43.43 -20.07
CA VAL A 288 12.38 42.77 -21.36
C VAL A 288 13.60 41.96 -21.80
N GLY A 289 14.80 42.55 -21.74
CA GLY A 289 16.03 41.90 -22.20
C GLY A 289 16.42 40.71 -21.32
N GLY A 290 16.23 40.81 -20.00
CA GLY A 290 16.48 39.69 -19.09
C GLY A 290 15.57 38.49 -19.36
N GLN A 291 14.27 38.75 -19.56
CA GLN A 291 13.28 37.72 -19.88
C GLN A 291 13.49 37.12 -21.28
N GLU A 292 13.79 37.93 -22.29
CA GLU A 292 14.11 37.43 -23.64
C GLU A 292 15.32 36.49 -23.60
N ALA A 293 16.39 36.91 -22.92
CA ALA A 293 17.63 36.16 -22.84
C ALA A 293 17.45 34.79 -22.15
N VAL A 294 16.65 34.71 -21.08
CA VAL A 294 16.43 33.42 -20.41
C VAL A 294 15.57 32.47 -21.25
N ILE A 295 14.57 32.97 -21.98
CA ILE A 295 13.76 32.15 -22.89
C ILE A 295 14.63 31.58 -24.01
N ARG A 296 15.45 32.42 -24.66
CA ARG A 296 16.38 31.97 -25.70
C ARG A 296 17.41 30.96 -25.17
N ALA A 297 17.94 31.18 -23.97
CA ALA A 297 18.90 30.26 -23.36
C ALA A 297 18.28 28.89 -23.06
N ALA A 298 17.02 28.84 -22.60
CA ALA A 298 16.31 27.59 -22.36
C ALA A 298 16.00 26.85 -23.67
N LEU A 299 15.57 27.56 -24.73
CA LEU A 299 15.39 26.97 -26.07
C LEU A 299 16.69 26.40 -26.63
N SER A 300 17.80 27.14 -26.48
CA SER A 300 19.12 26.67 -26.89
C SER A 300 19.60 25.47 -26.09
N THR A 301 19.36 25.45 -24.77
CA THR A 301 19.69 24.30 -23.91
C THR A 301 18.87 23.08 -24.29
N ALA A 302 17.61 23.31 -24.65
CA ALA A 302 16.71 22.29 -25.14
C ALA A 302 16.98 21.87 -26.59
N ASP A 303 17.90 22.49 -27.33
CA ASP A 303 18.16 22.20 -28.75
C ASP A 303 16.87 22.19 -29.61
N VAL A 304 16.01 23.21 -29.43
CA VAL A 304 14.76 23.36 -30.20
C VAL A 304 14.55 24.79 -30.70
N GLY A 305 13.89 24.91 -31.85
CA GLY A 305 13.44 26.19 -32.41
C GLY A 305 12.09 26.65 -31.81
N GLY A 306 11.84 27.96 -31.90
CA GLY A 306 10.59 28.57 -31.46
C GLY A 306 9.38 28.12 -32.28
N ASP A 307 9.61 27.73 -33.53
CA ASP A 307 8.63 27.12 -34.44
C ASP A 307 8.07 25.78 -33.96
N THR A 308 8.70 25.18 -32.95
CA THR A 308 8.23 23.92 -32.35
C THR A 308 7.44 24.10 -31.05
N ILE A 309 7.38 25.32 -30.51
CA ILE A 309 6.63 25.64 -29.29
C ILE A 309 5.18 25.97 -29.68
N GLY A 310 4.22 25.29 -29.08
CA GLY A 310 2.78 25.57 -29.30
C GLY A 310 2.07 26.19 -28.10
N TYR A 311 2.71 26.20 -26.93
CA TYR A 311 2.13 26.73 -25.70
C TYR A 311 3.18 27.43 -24.84
N LEU A 312 2.79 28.52 -24.18
CA LEU A 312 3.62 29.24 -23.23
C LEU A 312 2.81 29.50 -21.96
N GLU A 313 3.14 28.77 -20.89
CA GLU A 313 2.65 29.11 -19.55
C GLU A 313 3.50 30.25 -19.00
N THR A 314 2.90 31.43 -18.95
CA THR A 314 3.56 32.68 -18.56
C THR A 314 3.66 32.83 -17.05
N HIS A 315 4.52 33.75 -16.61
CA HIS A 315 4.48 34.27 -15.27
C HIS A 315 3.15 35.01 -15.01
N GLY A 316 2.66 35.80 -15.96
CA GLY A 316 1.26 36.24 -16.10
C GLY A 316 0.63 36.75 -14.81
N THR A 317 1.08 37.91 -14.32
CA THR A 317 0.64 38.42 -13.01
C THR A 317 -0.59 39.31 -13.06
N GLY A 318 -1.04 39.73 -14.26
CA GLY A 318 -2.14 40.69 -14.37
C GLY A 318 -1.71 42.09 -13.99
N THR A 319 -0.41 42.39 -14.02
CA THR A 319 0.11 43.70 -13.61
C THR A 319 0.25 44.62 -14.82
N ARG A 320 -0.11 45.90 -14.63
CA ARG A 320 -0.08 46.92 -15.70
C ARG A 320 1.27 47.09 -16.39
N VAL A 321 2.37 46.83 -15.66
CA VAL A 321 3.74 46.95 -16.17
C VAL A 321 4.33 45.59 -16.54
N GLY A 322 4.04 44.54 -15.76
CA GLY A 322 4.63 43.22 -15.98
C GLY A 322 4.11 42.54 -17.25
N ASP A 323 2.81 42.58 -17.49
CA ASP A 323 2.21 41.86 -18.62
C ASP A 323 2.73 42.37 -19.99
N PRO A 324 2.84 43.69 -20.26
CA PRO A 324 3.46 44.18 -21.50
C PRO A 324 4.94 43.83 -21.64
N ILE A 325 5.70 43.82 -20.54
CA ILE A 325 7.12 43.44 -20.56
C ILE A 325 7.28 41.97 -20.91
N GLU A 326 6.49 41.11 -20.27
CA GLU A 326 6.52 39.67 -20.52
C GLU A 326 6.09 39.33 -21.96
N TRP A 327 5.00 39.95 -22.44
CA TRP A 327 4.53 39.77 -23.80
C TRP A 327 5.60 40.16 -24.83
N SER A 328 6.25 41.31 -24.63
CA SER A 328 7.30 41.82 -25.53
C SER A 328 8.53 40.91 -25.51
N ALA A 329 8.96 40.47 -24.33
CA ALA A 329 10.12 39.58 -24.16
C ALA A 329 9.89 38.21 -24.80
N ALA A 330 8.73 37.60 -24.54
CA ALA A 330 8.36 36.32 -25.12
C ALA A 330 8.18 36.41 -26.64
N THR A 331 7.57 37.49 -27.13
CA THR A 331 7.45 37.77 -28.57
C THR A 331 8.82 37.86 -29.22
N ALA A 332 9.75 38.66 -28.68
CA ALA A 332 11.10 38.81 -29.22
C ALA A 332 11.87 37.48 -29.23
N ALA A 333 11.81 36.72 -28.14
CA ALA A 333 12.49 35.44 -28.00
C ALA A 333 11.98 34.40 -29.00
N LEU A 334 10.65 34.20 -29.07
CA LEU A 334 10.03 33.15 -29.88
C LEU A 334 10.05 33.49 -31.38
N SER A 335 9.70 34.72 -31.77
CA SER A 335 9.74 35.14 -33.18
C SER A 335 11.18 35.10 -33.73
N GLY A 336 12.15 35.59 -32.94
CA GLY A 336 13.56 35.51 -33.30
C GLY A 336 14.15 34.09 -33.21
N ALA A 337 13.36 33.10 -32.77
CA ALA A 337 13.67 31.68 -32.84
C ALA A 337 12.80 30.94 -33.89
N GLY A 338 12.03 31.67 -34.71
CA GLY A 338 11.28 31.13 -35.85
C GLY A 338 9.79 30.86 -35.62
N ALA A 339 9.23 31.19 -34.46
CA ALA A 339 7.80 30.98 -34.18
C ALA A 339 6.91 31.82 -35.11
N PRO A 340 5.95 31.23 -35.86
CA PRO A 340 5.02 31.96 -36.70
C PRO A 340 4.07 32.89 -35.90
N GLU A 341 3.56 33.94 -36.55
CA GLU A 341 2.57 34.85 -35.95
C GLU A 341 1.30 34.07 -35.53
N GLY A 342 0.81 34.34 -34.32
CA GLY A 342 -0.39 33.71 -33.76
C GLY A 342 -0.33 32.18 -33.58
N SER A 343 0.86 31.57 -33.52
CA SER A 343 1.01 30.11 -33.41
C SER A 343 1.12 29.56 -31.99
N VAL A 344 1.34 30.41 -30.98
CA VAL A 344 1.64 30.02 -29.60
C VAL A 344 0.53 30.47 -28.66
N ALA A 345 -0.18 29.50 -28.08
CA ALA A 345 -1.21 29.78 -27.07
C ALA A 345 -0.56 30.19 -25.74
N VAL A 346 -1.06 31.27 -25.14
CA VAL A 346 -0.60 31.77 -23.84
C VAL A 346 -1.47 31.22 -22.71
N GLY A 347 -0.83 30.66 -21.68
CA GLY A 347 -1.47 30.31 -20.42
C GLY A 347 -1.05 31.25 -19.29
N ALA A 348 -1.97 31.50 -18.35
CA ALA A 348 -1.66 32.20 -17.10
C ALA A 348 -2.46 31.64 -15.92
N LEU A 349 -1.91 30.64 -15.23
CA LEU A 349 -2.55 29.92 -14.14
C LEU A 349 -2.99 30.83 -12.98
N LYS A 350 -2.29 31.95 -12.76
CA LYS A 350 -2.62 32.91 -11.68
C LYS A 350 -4.02 33.50 -11.83
N ALA A 351 -4.58 33.51 -13.03
CA ALA A 351 -5.97 33.90 -13.27
C ALA A 351 -6.98 32.96 -12.61
N ASN A 352 -6.65 31.67 -12.51
CA ASN A 352 -7.50 30.67 -11.85
C ASN A 352 -7.31 30.72 -10.33
N VAL A 353 -6.07 30.60 -9.84
CA VAL A 353 -5.81 30.27 -8.42
C VAL A 353 -5.17 31.40 -7.60
N GLY A 354 -4.89 32.55 -8.23
CA GLY A 354 -4.02 33.57 -7.65
C GLY A 354 -2.55 33.18 -7.70
N HIS A 355 -1.68 34.00 -7.09
CA HIS A 355 -0.25 33.75 -7.03
C HIS A 355 0.09 32.89 -5.81
N LEU A 356 0.50 31.65 -6.07
CA LEU A 356 0.88 30.66 -5.06
C LEU A 356 2.30 30.86 -4.49
N ASP A 357 2.80 32.10 -4.54
CA ASP A 357 4.16 32.49 -4.17
C ASP A 357 5.25 31.48 -4.61
N ASN A 358 5.99 30.88 -3.68
CA ASN A 358 7.08 29.96 -3.96
C ASN A 358 6.64 28.70 -4.71
N SER A 359 5.37 28.25 -4.62
CA SER A 359 4.87 27.07 -5.36
C SER A 359 4.31 27.40 -6.75
N ALA A 360 4.21 28.68 -7.12
CA ALA A 360 3.60 29.10 -8.38
C ALA A 360 4.30 28.54 -9.63
N GLY A 361 5.63 28.42 -9.58
CA GLY A 361 6.44 27.87 -10.65
C GLY A 361 6.14 26.39 -10.94
N LEU A 362 6.14 25.54 -9.91
CA LEU A 362 5.75 24.13 -10.07
C LEU A 362 4.29 23.96 -10.46
N ALA A 363 3.38 24.80 -9.95
CA ALA A 363 1.98 24.74 -10.35
C ALA A 363 1.80 25.03 -11.86
N ALA A 364 2.53 26.04 -12.37
CA ALA A 364 2.60 26.35 -13.80
C ALA A 364 3.22 25.20 -14.61
N LEU A 365 4.29 24.57 -14.11
CA LEU A 365 4.90 23.39 -14.72
C LEU A 365 3.91 22.22 -14.82
N ILE A 366 3.19 21.91 -13.73
CA ILE A 366 2.20 20.82 -13.71
C ILE A 366 1.09 21.08 -14.73
N LYS A 367 0.57 22.30 -14.80
CA LYS A 367 -0.40 22.68 -15.84
C LYS A 367 0.17 22.46 -17.24
N ALA A 368 1.39 22.93 -17.51
CA ALA A 368 2.03 22.76 -18.82
C ALA A 368 2.26 21.28 -19.18
N LEU A 369 2.66 20.45 -18.22
CA LEU A 369 2.78 19.00 -18.38
C LEU A 369 1.43 18.35 -18.73
N LEU A 370 0.35 18.73 -18.05
CA LEU A 370 -1.00 18.25 -18.36
C LEU A 370 -1.44 18.70 -19.77
N VAL A 371 -1.15 19.93 -20.17
CA VAL A 371 -1.42 20.44 -21.53
C VAL A 371 -0.71 19.59 -22.58
N VAL A 372 0.60 19.34 -22.46
CA VAL A 372 1.34 18.55 -23.46
C VAL A 372 0.99 17.06 -23.41
N LYS A 373 0.69 16.50 -22.23
CA LYS A 373 0.29 15.08 -22.09
C LYS A 373 -1.08 14.83 -22.70
N THR A 374 -2.07 15.66 -22.36
CA THR A 374 -3.46 15.48 -22.80
C THR A 374 -3.76 16.07 -24.18
N GLY A 375 -2.94 17.02 -24.64
CA GLY A 375 -3.22 17.76 -25.87
C GLY A 375 -4.45 18.66 -25.74
N VAL A 376 -4.77 19.14 -24.53
CA VAL A 376 -5.87 20.07 -24.26
C VAL A 376 -5.32 21.38 -23.75
N VAL A 377 -5.75 22.50 -24.36
CA VAL A 377 -5.34 23.86 -24.01
C VAL A 377 -6.50 24.56 -23.28
N PRO A 378 -6.37 24.84 -21.97
CA PRO A 378 -7.37 25.58 -21.20
C PRO A 378 -7.44 27.07 -21.60
N PRO A 379 -8.59 27.73 -21.41
CA PRO A 379 -8.70 29.18 -21.57
C PRO A 379 -7.97 29.93 -20.46
N VAL A 380 -7.64 31.20 -20.69
CA VAL A 380 -7.22 32.12 -19.60
C VAL A 380 -8.47 32.58 -18.85
N ALA A 381 -8.61 32.16 -17.60
CA ALA A 381 -9.79 32.46 -16.80
C ALA A 381 -10.01 33.97 -16.62
N GLY A 382 -11.27 34.41 -16.75
CA GLY A 382 -11.64 35.82 -16.57
C GLY A 382 -11.08 36.79 -17.63
N PHE A 383 -10.44 36.29 -18.69
CA PHE A 383 -10.02 37.09 -19.82
C PHE A 383 -11.22 37.51 -20.67
N THR A 384 -11.25 38.79 -21.05
CA THR A 384 -12.33 39.37 -21.84
C THR A 384 -11.82 40.01 -23.12
N ARG A 385 -10.80 40.85 -23.03
CA ARG A 385 -10.25 41.57 -24.16
C ARG A 385 -8.77 41.86 -23.94
N LEU A 386 -7.99 41.68 -25.00
CA LEU A 386 -6.56 41.92 -24.99
C LEU A 386 -6.23 43.38 -24.66
N ASN A 387 -5.25 43.57 -23.79
CA ASN A 387 -4.74 44.87 -23.42
C ASN A 387 -4.12 45.59 -24.63
N PRO A 388 -4.56 46.83 -24.95
CA PRO A 388 -4.05 47.58 -26.11
C PRO A 388 -2.57 47.98 -26.01
N LEU A 389 -1.94 47.82 -24.84
CA LEU A 389 -0.50 48.03 -24.66
C LEU A 389 0.36 46.85 -25.14
N LEU A 390 -0.25 45.72 -25.50
CA LEU A 390 0.46 44.53 -25.99
C LEU A 390 0.64 44.65 -27.51
N GLU A 391 1.89 44.64 -27.98
CA GLU A 391 2.21 44.67 -29.41
C GLU A 391 1.86 43.31 -30.05
N THR A 392 0.78 43.27 -30.83
CA THR A 392 0.29 42.03 -31.44
C THR A 392 0.82 41.78 -32.85
N ALA A 393 1.18 42.83 -33.58
CA ALA A 393 1.66 42.71 -34.95
C ALA A 393 2.97 41.92 -35.00
N GLY A 394 2.96 40.77 -35.67
CA GLY A 394 4.12 39.88 -35.75
C GLY A 394 4.41 39.10 -34.46
N SER A 395 3.53 39.16 -33.46
CA SER A 395 3.66 38.37 -32.24
C SER A 395 3.24 36.92 -32.48
N PRO A 396 4.03 35.92 -32.07
CA PRO A 396 3.60 34.52 -32.14
C PRO A 396 2.50 34.20 -31.12
N LEU A 397 2.22 35.10 -30.17
CA LEU A 397 1.38 34.83 -29.02
C LEU A 397 -0.09 35.13 -29.28
N TYR A 398 -0.98 34.28 -28.75
CA TYR A 398 -2.41 34.58 -28.65
C TYR A 398 -2.99 34.07 -27.32
N VAL A 399 -4.08 34.69 -26.85
CA VAL A 399 -4.76 34.30 -25.61
C VAL A 399 -5.94 33.36 -25.94
N PRO A 400 -5.94 32.10 -25.49
CA PRO A 400 -7.08 31.20 -25.67
C PRO A 400 -8.25 31.64 -24.79
N THR A 401 -9.42 31.82 -25.41
CA THR A 401 -10.66 32.23 -24.73
C THR A 401 -11.60 31.07 -24.42
N GLU A 402 -11.38 29.91 -25.06
CA GLU A 402 -12.15 28.69 -24.88
C GLU A 402 -11.21 27.50 -24.73
N CYS A 403 -11.67 26.44 -24.05
CA CYS A 403 -10.92 25.19 -23.98
C CYS A 403 -10.97 24.49 -25.34
N GLY A 404 -9.82 24.02 -25.83
CA GLY A 404 -9.74 23.34 -27.12
C GLY A 404 -8.62 22.31 -27.21
N PRO A 405 -8.63 21.46 -28.24
CA PRO A 405 -7.52 20.56 -28.51
C PRO A 405 -6.27 21.35 -28.93
N TRP A 406 -5.11 20.74 -28.77
CA TRP A 406 -3.83 21.25 -29.26
C TRP A 406 -3.85 21.32 -30.78
N THR A 407 -3.64 22.52 -31.34
CA THR A 407 -3.56 22.77 -32.78
C THR A 407 -2.15 23.18 -33.24
N GLY A 408 -1.21 23.24 -32.31
CA GLY A 408 0.18 23.63 -32.56
C GLY A 408 1.05 22.51 -33.13
N PRO A 409 2.38 22.72 -33.17
CA PRO A 409 3.35 21.74 -33.67
C PRO A 409 3.36 20.42 -32.87
N GLU A 410 3.83 19.35 -33.52
CA GLU A 410 4.12 18.05 -32.90
C GLU A 410 5.65 17.75 -32.98
N PRO A 411 6.26 17.11 -31.98
CA PRO A 411 5.66 16.73 -30.69
C PRO A 411 5.24 17.98 -29.89
N ARG A 412 4.18 17.87 -29.07
CA ARG A 412 3.68 19.00 -28.28
C ARG A 412 4.75 19.47 -27.31
N ARG A 413 5.13 20.76 -27.42
CA ARG A 413 6.13 21.41 -26.57
C ARG A 413 5.63 22.72 -26.01
N ALA A 414 5.90 22.93 -24.72
CA ALA A 414 5.52 24.12 -23.99
C ALA A 414 6.72 24.80 -23.33
N GLY A 415 6.68 26.13 -23.28
CA GLY A 415 7.53 26.93 -22.41
C GLY A 415 6.83 27.23 -21.08
N VAL A 416 7.59 27.34 -19.99
CA VAL A 416 7.10 27.75 -18.66
C VAL A 416 8.01 28.82 -18.09
N SER A 417 7.46 29.99 -17.78
CA SER A 417 8.20 31.14 -17.25
C SER A 417 7.88 31.42 -15.79
N SER A 418 8.90 31.77 -15.00
CA SER A 418 8.68 32.41 -13.69
C SER A 418 9.76 33.45 -13.39
N PHE A 419 9.32 34.64 -12.97
CA PHE A 419 10.17 35.81 -12.78
C PHE A 419 10.07 36.29 -11.34
N GLY A 420 11.19 36.24 -10.62
CA GLY A 420 11.26 36.62 -9.21
C GLY A 420 11.44 38.12 -9.04
N ILE A 421 10.81 38.69 -8.00
CA ILE A 421 11.16 40.04 -7.52
C ILE A 421 12.67 40.10 -7.24
N GLY A 422 13.32 41.20 -7.66
CA GLY A 422 14.78 41.32 -7.65
C GLY A 422 15.42 40.92 -8.99
N GLY A 423 14.67 40.23 -9.87
CA GLY A 423 15.02 40.02 -11.28
C GLY A 423 15.59 38.66 -11.62
N THR A 424 15.54 37.66 -10.72
CA THR A 424 15.97 36.29 -11.04
C THR A 424 14.91 35.59 -11.88
N ASN A 425 15.21 35.36 -13.15
CA ASN A 425 14.29 34.77 -14.12
C ASN A 425 14.63 33.32 -14.38
N VAL A 426 13.59 32.52 -14.64
CA VAL A 426 13.73 31.11 -15.04
C VAL A 426 12.79 30.82 -16.20
N HIS A 427 13.27 30.02 -17.15
CA HIS A 427 12.45 29.44 -18.20
C HIS A 427 12.73 27.93 -18.36
N VAL A 428 11.68 27.16 -18.61
CA VAL A 428 11.70 25.70 -18.75
C VAL A 428 11.01 25.31 -20.05
N VAL A 429 11.60 24.41 -20.81
CA VAL A 429 10.98 23.81 -22.00
C VAL A 429 10.59 22.37 -21.69
N VAL A 430 9.32 22.02 -21.89
CA VAL A 430 8.79 20.66 -21.69
C VAL A 430 8.19 20.10 -22.97
N GLU A 431 8.20 18.77 -23.10
CA GLU A 431 7.64 18.00 -24.20
C GLU A 431 6.70 16.91 -23.67
N GLN A 432 5.72 16.52 -24.49
CA GLN A 432 4.90 15.34 -24.23
C GLN A 432 5.76 14.09 -23.97
N PRO A 433 5.26 13.11 -23.18
CA PRO A 433 5.97 11.86 -22.98
C PRO A 433 6.21 11.11 -24.30
N PRO A 434 7.30 10.32 -24.42
CA PRO A 434 7.51 9.47 -25.59
C PRO A 434 6.30 8.52 -25.76
N PRO A 435 5.88 8.23 -27.01
CA PRO A 435 4.79 7.29 -27.24
C PRO A 435 5.17 5.91 -26.69
N VAL A 436 4.30 5.36 -25.84
CA VAL A 436 4.44 3.99 -25.35
C VAL A 436 4.26 3.05 -26.55
N PRO A 437 5.20 2.12 -26.83
CA PRO A 437 5.00 1.12 -27.86
C PRO A 437 3.71 0.35 -27.56
N ALA A 438 2.74 0.41 -28.48
CA ALA A 438 1.53 -0.39 -28.34
C ALA A 438 1.92 -1.87 -28.31
N GLY A 439 1.54 -2.59 -27.25
CA GLY A 439 1.47 -4.05 -27.31
C GLY A 439 0.47 -4.46 -28.41
N PRO A 440 0.50 -5.72 -28.89
CA PRO A 440 -0.50 -6.19 -29.85
C PRO A 440 -1.90 -5.95 -29.27
N GLY A 441 -2.68 -5.08 -29.92
CA GLY A 441 -3.96 -4.61 -29.39
C GLY A 441 -5.06 -5.67 -29.43
N PRO A 442 -6.15 -5.49 -28.65
CA PRO A 442 -7.29 -6.42 -28.59
C PRO A 442 -8.11 -6.53 -29.89
N GLU A 443 -7.94 -5.60 -30.85
CA GLU A 443 -8.83 -5.41 -32.00
C GLU A 443 -8.79 -6.53 -33.06
N ASP A 444 -7.80 -7.42 -33.02
CA ASP A 444 -7.60 -8.45 -34.05
C ASP A 444 -8.12 -9.85 -33.66
N ARG A 445 -9.06 -9.93 -32.71
CA ARG A 445 -9.61 -11.22 -32.21
C ARG A 445 -11.12 -11.29 -32.41
N THR A 446 -11.57 -12.21 -33.27
CA THR A 446 -12.98 -12.62 -33.36
C THR A 446 -13.48 -13.10 -31.99
N ARG A 447 -14.50 -12.45 -31.42
CA ARG A 447 -15.15 -12.83 -30.16
C ARG A 447 -16.50 -13.50 -30.40
N LEU A 448 -16.91 -14.38 -29.49
CA LEU A 448 -18.10 -15.23 -29.62
C LEU A 448 -19.05 -14.92 -28.45
N VAL A 449 -20.22 -14.36 -28.75
CA VAL A 449 -21.22 -14.00 -27.73
C VAL A 449 -22.24 -15.14 -27.60
N LEU A 450 -22.28 -15.76 -26.42
CA LEU A 450 -23.20 -16.85 -26.10
C LEU A 450 -24.40 -16.33 -25.29
N LEU A 451 -25.61 -16.66 -25.75
CA LEU A 451 -26.86 -16.36 -25.05
C LEU A 451 -27.47 -17.65 -24.50
N SER A 452 -27.94 -17.62 -23.25
CA SER A 452 -28.70 -18.72 -22.66
C SER A 452 -29.93 -18.20 -21.91
N ALA A 453 -30.99 -19.01 -21.85
CA ALA A 453 -32.18 -18.73 -21.07
C ALA A 453 -32.91 -20.04 -20.73
N ALA A 454 -33.68 -20.04 -19.65
CA ALA A 454 -34.38 -21.23 -19.15
C ALA A 454 -35.45 -21.80 -20.13
N HIS A 455 -35.90 -21.04 -21.13
CA HIS A 455 -36.75 -21.52 -22.22
C HIS A 455 -36.64 -20.63 -23.48
N ALA A 456 -37.05 -21.16 -24.63
CA ALA A 456 -36.87 -20.53 -25.95
C ALA A 456 -37.38 -19.08 -26.05
N GLY A 457 -38.58 -18.79 -25.55
CA GLY A 457 -39.11 -17.41 -25.59
C GLY A 457 -38.33 -16.39 -24.77
N ALA A 458 -37.60 -16.81 -23.72
CA ALA A 458 -36.72 -15.92 -22.95
C ALA A 458 -35.37 -15.71 -23.65
N LEU A 459 -34.93 -16.69 -24.45
CA LEU A 459 -33.74 -16.58 -25.29
C LEU A 459 -33.97 -15.57 -26.42
N GLU A 460 -35.10 -15.66 -27.12
CA GLU A 460 -35.47 -14.73 -28.20
C GLU A 460 -35.58 -13.28 -27.69
N ARG A 461 -36.16 -13.07 -26.51
CA ARG A 461 -36.24 -11.73 -25.89
C ARG A 461 -34.88 -11.19 -25.45
N SER A 462 -33.96 -12.06 -25.05
CA SER A 462 -32.60 -11.65 -24.66
C SER A 462 -31.73 -11.35 -25.88
N ALA A 463 -31.89 -12.14 -26.95
CA ALA A 463 -31.29 -11.85 -28.26
C ALA A 463 -31.81 -10.53 -28.85
N ALA A 464 -33.14 -10.29 -28.81
CA ALA A 464 -33.74 -9.06 -29.32
C ALA A 464 -33.31 -7.81 -28.52
N ARG A 465 -33.19 -7.91 -27.19
CA ARG A 465 -32.69 -6.82 -26.35
C ARG A 465 -31.21 -6.53 -26.58
N LEU A 466 -30.38 -7.56 -26.74
CA LEU A 466 -28.97 -7.39 -27.06
C LEU A 466 -28.81 -6.77 -28.45
N GLY A 467 -29.55 -7.26 -29.45
CA GLY A 467 -29.57 -6.70 -30.80
C GLY A 467 -29.99 -5.23 -30.85
N ALA A 468 -31.02 -4.84 -30.08
CA ALA A 468 -31.45 -3.45 -29.97
C ALA A 468 -30.39 -2.56 -29.30
N ARG A 469 -29.73 -3.05 -28.24
CA ARG A 469 -28.63 -2.33 -27.55
C ARG A 469 -27.41 -2.11 -28.44
N LEU A 470 -27.08 -3.08 -29.27
CA LEU A 470 -25.95 -2.99 -30.22
C LEU A 470 -26.28 -2.08 -31.41
N ALA A 471 -27.55 -1.98 -31.81
CA ALA A 471 -28.00 -1.09 -32.88
C ALA A 471 -28.02 0.40 -32.46
N ASP A 472 -28.26 0.69 -31.17
CA ASP A 472 -28.30 2.06 -30.62
C ASP A 472 -26.92 2.62 -30.22
N GLY A 473 -25.82 1.88 -30.46
CA GLY A 473 -24.44 2.35 -30.22
C GLY A 473 -24.07 2.61 -28.76
N GLY A 474 -24.91 2.17 -27.81
CA GLY A 474 -24.82 2.56 -26.39
C GLY A 474 -24.30 1.49 -25.43
N ALA A 475 -23.64 0.44 -25.92
CA ALA A 475 -23.04 -0.57 -25.05
C ALA A 475 -21.68 -1.02 -25.60
N ASP A 476 -20.65 -0.88 -24.77
CA ASP A 476 -19.38 -1.57 -24.97
C ASP A 476 -19.61 -3.08 -24.74
N LEU A 477 -19.08 -3.92 -25.64
CA LEU A 477 -19.31 -5.37 -25.63
C LEU A 477 -18.71 -6.06 -24.39
N ALA A 478 -17.88 -5.34 -23.61
CA ALA A 478 -17.26 -5.80 -22.38
C ALA A 478 -18.24 -6.06 -21.22
N ASP A 479 -19.42 -5.41 -21.20
CA ASP A 479 -20.31 -5.41 -20.02
C ASP A 479 -21.30 -6.60 -19.95
N VAL A 480 -21.27 -7.54 -20.91
CA VAL A 480 -22.26 -8.64 -21.01
C VAL A 480 -21.62 -10.04 -20.90
N GLU A 481 -20.31 -10.14 -20.73
CA GLU A 481 -19.56 -11.40 -20.75
C GLU A 481 -19.40 -12.03 -19.36
N GLN A 482 -20.06 -13.17 -19.11
CA GLN A 482 -19.47 -14.42 -18.58
C GLN A 482 -20.58 -15.42 -18.20
N PRO A 483 -20.57 -16.66 -18.73
CA PRO A 483 -20.15 -17.79 -17.87
C PRO A 483 -19.43 -18.94 -18.65
N PRO A 484 -19.10 -20.08 -17.99
CA PRO A 484 -17.75 -20.64 -17.88
C PRO A 484 -17.25 -21.38 -19.16
N ALA A 485 -15.96 -21.26 -19.46
CA ALA A 485 -15.30 -22.04 -20.50
C ALA A 485 -14.40 -23.14 -19.92
N THR A 486 -14.49 -24.34 -20.52
CA THR A 486 -13.52 -25.45 -20.40
C THR A 486 -12.33 -25.20 -21.34
N PRO A 487 -11.11 -25.68 -21.03
CA PRO A 487 -9.89 -24.88 -21.19
C PRO A 487 -9.16 -25.06 -22.54
N ALA A 488 -8.84 -23.93 -23.17
CA ALA A 488 -7.53 -23.73 -23.78
C ALA A 488 -6.69 -22.94 -22.75
N GLY A 489 -5.38 -23.22 -22.62
CA GLY A 489 -4.55 -22.65 -21.55
C GLY A 489 -4.62 -21.11 -21.47
N PRO A 490 -4.61 -20.51 -20.26
CA PRO A 490 -4.86 -19.09 -20.08
C PRO A 490 -3.76 -18.25 -20.72
N GLY A 491 -4.16 -17.18 -21.40
CA GLY A 491 -3.25 -16.09 -21.77
C GLY A 491 -2.79 -15.30 -20.54
N PRO A 492 -1.78 -14.41 -20.69
CA PRO A 492 -1.25 -13.59 -19.59
C PRO A 492 -2.31 -12.77 -18.83
N GLU A 493 -3.38 -12.38 -19.54
CA GLU A 493 -4.50 -11.54 -19.07
C GLU A 493 -5.53 -12.29 -18.19
N ASP A 494 -5.53 -13.62 -18.16
CA ASP A 494 -6.52 -14.43 -17.42
C ASP A 494 -6.01 -14.98 -16.07
N ARG A 495 -4.75 -14.72 -15.73
CA ARG A 495 -4.12 -15.21 -14.49
C ARG A 495 -4.57 -14.37 -13.30
N THR A 496 -4.82 -15.00 -12.16
CA THR A 496 -5.14 -14.29 -10.91
C THR A 496 -3.94 -13.49 -10.42
N ARG A 497 -4.18 -12.28 -9.90
CA ARG A 497 -3.19 -11.41 -9.25
C ARG A 497 -3.55 -11.16 -7.80
N LEU A 498 -2.53 -10.87 -6.99
CA LEU A 498 -2.67 -10.44 -5.61
C LEU A 498 -2.40 -8.93 -5.52
N VAL A 499 -3.41 -8.17 -5.12
CA VAL A 499 -3.33 -6.73 -4.88
C VAL A 499 -3.16 -6.50 -3.38
N LEU A 500 -2.09 -5.79 -3.02
CA LEU A 500 -1.70 -5.51 -1.64
C LEU A 500 -1.83 -4.03 -1.34
N LEU A 501 -2.45 -3.71 -0.20
CA LEU A 501 -2.58 -2.35 0.32
C LEU A 501 -2.18 -2.32 1.78
N SER A 502 -1.54 -1.23 2.20
CA SER A 502 -1.29 -0.99 3.61
C SER A 502 -1.45 0.48 3.98
N ALA A 503 -1.77 0.74 5.24
CA ALA A 503 -1.90 2.09 5.78
C ALA A 503 -1.44 2.17 7.25
N ALA A 504 -1.28 3.38 7.78
CA ALA A 504 -0.85 3.57 9.16
C ALA A 504 -1.96 3.20 10.17
N ASP A 505 -3.23 3.36 9.77
CA ASP A 505 -4.42 3.06 10.56
C ASP A 505 -5.56 2.49 9.70
N ALA A 506 -6.55 1.89 10.37
CA ALA A 506 -7.65 1.19 9.71
C ALA A 506 -8.52 2.12 8.84
N GLY A 507 -8.73 3.37 9.27
CA GLY A 507 -9.48 4.35 8.50
C GLY A 507 -8.74 4.79 7.24
N ALA A 508 -7.41 4.94 7.32
CA ALA A 508 -6.56 5.19 6.16
C ALA A 508 -6.56 3.99 5.19
N LEU A 509 -6.61 2.76 5.69
CA LEU A 509 -6.71 1.56 4.86
C LEU A 509 -8.04 1.51 4.10
N GLU A 510 -9.15 1.84 4.77
CA GLU A 510 -10.48 1.96 4.14
C GLU A 510 -10.51 3.02 3.04
N ARG A 511 -10.00 4.22 3.32
CA ARG A 511 -9.91 5.29 2.31
C ARG A 511 -9.02 4.88 1.13
N SER A 512 -7.93 4.16 1.39
CA SER A 512 -7.01 3.67 0.34
C SER A 512 -7.71 2.64 -0.56
N ALA A 513 -8.41 1.69 0.04
CA ALA A 513 -9.19 0.70 -0.69
C ALA A 513 -10.30 1.34 -1.54
N ALA A 514 -11.01 2.34 -1.00
CA ALA A 514 -12.04 3.06 -1.72
C ALA A 514 -11.48 3.85 -2.91
N ARG A 515 -10.37 4.59 -2.73
CA ARG A 515 -9.71 5.35 -3.80
C ARG A 515 -9.18 4.44 -4.91
N LEU A 516 -8.51 3.35 -4.55
CA LEU A 516 -8.05 2.37 -5.55
C LEU A 516 -9.23 1.70 -6.26
N GLY A 517 -10.28 1.32 -5.52
CA GLY A 517 -11.48 0.73 -6.09
C GLY A 517 -12.14 1.63 -7.15
N ALA A 518 -12.29 2.92 -6.84
CA ALA A 518 -12.82 3.91 -7.80
C ALA A 518 -11.92 4.02 -9.04
N ARG A 519 -10.60 4.17 -8.86
CA ARG A 519 -9.64 4.26 -9.98
C ARG A 519 -9.69 3.04 -10.90
N LEU A 520 -9.82 1.84 -10.33
CA LEU A 520 -9.88 0.60 -11.10
C LEU A 520 -11.23 0.40 -11.80
N ALA A 521 -12.31 0.96 -11.25
CA ALA A 521 -13.63 0.94 -11.88
C ALA A 521 -13.70 1.80 -13.15
N ASP A 522 -12.91 2.89 -13.22
CA ASP A 522 -12.81 3.76 -14.40
C ASP A 522 -12.09 3.08 -15.59
N GLY A 523 -11.50 1.90 -15.38
CA GLY A 523 -10.87 1.09 -16.43
C GLY A 523 -9.46 1.54 -16.85
N GLY A 524 -8.95 0.90 -17.91
CA GLY A 524 -7.71 1.27 -18.59
C GLY A 524 -6.38 0.89 -17.92
N ALA A 525 -6.40 0.31 -16.72
CA ALA A 525 -5.19 -0.16 -16.04
C ALA A 525 -5.06 -1.69 -16.11
N ASP A 526 -3.90 -2.17 -16.55
CA ASP A 526 -3.54 -3.59 -16.49
C ASP A 526 -3.35 -4.01 -15.02
N LEU A 527 -3.99 -5.12 -14.60
CA LEU A 527 -3.96 -5.54 -13.20
C LEU A 527 -2.57 -6.01 -12.74
N ALA A 528 -1.75 -6.55 -13.63
CA ALA A 528 -0.38 -6.94 -13.30
C ALA A 528 0.49 -5.68 -13.05
N ASP A 529 0.35 -4.66 -13.90
CA ASP A 529 1.00 -3.35 -13.71
C ASP A 529 0.56 -2.69 -12.40
N VAL A 530 -0.74 -2.76 -12.06
CA VAL A 530 -1.30 -2.26 -10.78
C VAL A 530 -0.70 -3.01 -9.59
N ALA A 531 -0.78 -4.34 -9.58
CA ALA A 531 -0.29 -5.16 -8.48
C ALA A 531 1.21 -4.94 -8.25
N ALA A 532 2.00 -4.85 -9.32
CA ALA A 532 3.43 -4.64 -9.25
C ALA A 532 3.81 -3.23 -8.79
N THR A 533 3.08 -2.20 -9.25
CA THR A 533 3.27 -0.82 -8.78
C THR A 533 2.99 -0.71 -7.28
N LEU A 534 1.93 -1.35 -6.77
CA LEU A 534 1.62 -1.34 -5.34
C LEU A 534 2.67 -2.12 -4.53
N ALA A 535 3.11 -3.27 -5.02
CA ALA A 535 4.07 -4.12 -4.33
C ALA A 535 5.48 -3.52 -4.22
N THR A 536 5.87 -2.66 -5.17
CA THR A 536 7.23 -2.09 -5.24
C THR A 536 7.29 -0.59 -4.93
N GLY A 537 6.19 0.12 -5.16
CA GLY A 537 6.08 1.58 -5.07
C GLY A 537 5.33 2.10 -3.84
N ARG A 538 5.04 1.24 -2.86
CA ARG A 538 4.37 1.64 -1.60
C ARG A 538 5.18 1.23 -0.39
N ALA A 539 5.08 2.03 0.67
CA ALA A 539 5.63 1.64 1.97
C ALA A 539 4.79 0.51 2.59
N GLU A 540 5.44 -0.43 3.27
CA GLU A 540 4.76 -1.48 4.02
C GLU A 540 4.38 -0.99 5.42
N LEU A 541 3.12 -0.57 5.57
CA LEU A 541 2.56 -0.03 6.81
C LEU A 541 1.85 -1.11 7.65
N PRO A 542 1.51 -0.81 8.93
CA PRO A 542 1.00 -1.80 9.87
C PRO A 542 -0.36 -2.40 9.50
N GLU A 543 -1.32 -1.59 9.08
CA GLU A 543 -2.66 -2.06 8.71
C GLU A 543 -2.64 -2.54 7.27
N ARG A 544 -3.03 -3.79 7.02
CA ARG A 544 -2.79 -4.47 5.76
C ARG A 544 -4.06 -5.09 5.20
N LEU A 545 -4.19 -5.04 3.88
CA LEU A 545 -5.27 -5.60 3.10
C LEU A 545 -4.70 -6.33 1.88
N ALA A 546 -5.17 -7.55 1.64
CA ALA A 546 -4.81 -8.33 0.48
C ALA A 546 -6.09 -8.78 -0.26
N VAL A 547 -6.14 -8.60 -1.57
CA VAL A 547 -7.28 -8.94 -2.42
C VAL A 547 -6.79 -9.69 -3.64
N THR A 548 -7.38 -10.84 -3.93
CA THR A 548 -7.13 -11.57 -5.17
C THR A 548 -8.14 -11.15 -6.25
N GLY A 549 -7.77 -11.26 -7.52
CA GLY A 549 -8.68 -11.07 -8.65
C GLY A 549 -7.97 -11.23 -9.99
N ARG A 550 -8.74 -11.40 -11.07
CA ARG A 550 -8.20 -11.57 -12.42
C ARG A 550 -8.30 -10.31 -13.26
N THR A 551 -9.27 -9.44 -12.97
CA THR A 551 -9.47 -8.18 -13.68
C THR A 551 -9.50 -6.99 -12.74
N ALA A 552 -9.17 -5.81 -13.25
CA ALA A 552 -9.25 -4.56 -12.49
C ALA A 552 -10.67 -4.32 -11.95
N ALA A 553 -11.71 -4.60 -12.76
CA ALA A 553 -13.11 -4.47 -12.37
C ALA A 553 -13.51 -5.42 -11.23
N GLU A 554 -13.02 -6.68 -11.27
CA GLU A 554 -13.27 -7.64 -10.19
C GLU A 554 -12.63 -7.18 -8.88
N VAL A 555 -11.37 -6.72 -8.92
CA VAL A 555 -10.68 -6.19 -7.75
C VAL A 555 -11.36 -4.92 -7.23
N ALA A 556 -11.78 -4.02 -8.11
CA ALA A 556 -12.53 -2.81 -7.75
C ALA A 556 -13.80 -3.14 -6.94
N LEU A 557 -14.56 -4.14 -7.40
CA LEU A 557 -15.77 -4.60 -6.73
C LEU A 557 -15.47 -5.21 -5.36
N ARG A 558 -14.42 -6.04 -5.27
CA ARG A 558 -13.98 -6.69 -4.02
C ARG A 558 -13.51 -5.66 -2.98
N LEU A 559 -12.73 -4.65 -3.41
CA LEU A 559 -12.32 -3.53 -2.57
C LEU A 559 -13.51 -2.73 -2.04
N THR A 560 -14.46 -2.41 -2.92
CA THR A 560 -15.64 -1.59 -2.58
C THR A 560 -16.62 -2.33 -1.65
N ARG A 561 -16.81 -3.64 -1.86
CA ARG A 561 -17.70 -4.47 -1.04
C ARG A 561 -17.03 -5.09 0.19
N ASN A 562 -15.72 -4.90 0.34
CA ASN A 562 -14.89 -5.59 1.32
C ASN A 562 -15.06 -7.13 1.27
N ALA A 563 -15.27 -7.68 0.07
CA ALA A 563 -15.56 -9.08 -0.17
C ALA A 563 -14.29 -9.83 -0.61
N ALA A 564 -14.11 -11.07 -0.14
CA ALA A 564 -12.92 -11.89 -0.45
C ALA A 564 -11.57 -11.17 -0.21
N ALA A 565 -11.57 -10.27 0.78
CA ALA A 565 -10.42 -9.48 1.17
C ALA A 565 -9.88 -10.00 2.50
N VAL A 566 -8.58 -10.25 2.57
CA VAL A 566 -7.91 -10.60 3.81
C VAL A 566 -7.40 -9.33 4.47
N ARG A 567 -7.76 -9.12 5.73
CA ARG A 567 -7.29 -8.00 6.55
C ARG A 567 -6.47 -8.50 7.72
N GLY A 568 -5.47 -7.72 8.09
CA GLY A 568 -4.63 -8.00 9.24
C GLY A 568 -3.80 -6.78 9.61
N GLY A 569 -3.19 -6.84 10.78
CA GLY A 569 -2.25 -5.83 11.25
C GLY A 569 -0.91 -6.49 11.53
N ARG A 570 0.19 -5.80 11.19
CA ARG A 570 1.51 -6.24 11.64
C ARG A 570 1.56 -6.16 13.17
N PRO A 571 1.80 -7.28 13.89
CA PRO A 571 1.81 -7.24 15.34
C PRO A 571 2.96 -6.37 15.87
N ALA A 572 2.70 -5.61 16.93
CA ALA A 572 3.70 -4.73 17.54
C ALA A 572 4.94 -5.47 18.06
N ARG A 573 4.80 -6.76 18.42
CA ARG A 573 5.88 -7.64 18.90
C ARG A 573 6.67 -8.32 17.77
N GLY A 574 6.35 -8.03 16.52
CA GLY A 574 6.90 -8.72 15.35
C GLY A 574 6.02 -9.90 14.89
N PRO A 575 6.36 -10.52 13.74
CA PRO A 575 5.59 -11.64 13.21
C PRO A 575 5.58 -12.83 14.15
N ALA A 576 4.44 -13.53 14.21
CA ALA A 576 4.33 -14.80 14.93
C ALA A 576 5.30 -15.85 14.36
N PRO A 577 5.84 -16.76 15.19
CA PRO A 577 6.66 -17.86 14.72
C PRO A 577 5.84 -18.76 13.79
N VAL A 578 6.41 -19.10 12.63
CA VAL A 578 5.75 -19.95 11.63
C VAL A 578 6.08 -21.41 11.87
N VAL A 579 5.08 -22.28 11.73
CA VAL A 579 5.24 -23.73 11.76
C VAL A 579 4.84 -24.30 10.43
N PHE A 580 5.71 -25.05 9.75
CA PHE A 580 5.31 -25.79 8.56
C PHE A 580 4.76 -27.16 8.97
N ALA A 581 3.50 -27.41 8.62
CA ALA A 581 2.81 -28.67 8.85
C ALA A 581 2.63 -29.44 7.53
N PHE A 582 3.17 -30.65 7.46
CA PHE A 582 3.19 -31.46 6.25
C PHE A 582 2.17 -32.61 6.34
N PRO A 583 1.13 -32.64 5.48
CA PRO A 583 0.10 -33.67 5.55
C PRO A 583 0.63 -35.08 5.27
N GLY A 584 -0.17 -36.07 5.65
CA GLY A 584 0.08 -37.46 5.30
C GLY A 584 -0.63 -37.86 4.01
N GLN A 585 -0.57 -39.16 3.68
CA GLN A 585 -1.35 -39.72 2.59
C GLN A 585 -2.86 -39.57 2.84
N GLY A 586 -3.61 -39.15 1.82
CA GLY A 586 -5.06 -38.98 1.85
C GLY A 586 -5.56 -37.70 1.19
N THR A 587 -4.68 -36.74 0.91
CA THR A 587 -5.04 -35.44 0.30
C THR A 587 -4.65 -35.29 -1.17
N GLN A 588 -3.94 -36.28 -1.73
CA GLN A 588 -3.45 -36.27 -3.11
C GLN A 588 -4.57 -36.25 -4.16
N TYR A 589 -4.27 -35.67 -5.32
CA TYR A 589 -5.08 -35.78 -6.53
C TYR A 589 -4.25 -35.49 -7.80
N PRO A 590 -4.67 -36.01 -8.96
CA PRO A 590 -4.02 -35.68 -10.24
C PRO A 590 -3.95 -34.18 -10.49
N GLY A 591 -2.78 -33.67 -10.88
CA GLY A 591 -2.59 -32.24 -11.17
C GLY A 591 -2.50 -31.33 -9.94
N MET A 592 -2.32 -31.88 -8.73
CA MET A 592 -2.30 -31.11 -7.48
C MET A 592 -1.22 -30.02 -7.39
N ALA A 593 -0.16 -30.09 -8.21
CA ALA A 593 0.91 -29.10 -8.22
C ALA A 593 0.62 -27.89 -9.11
N LEU A 594 -0.39 -27.94 -9.99
CA LEU A 594 -0.72 -26.84 -10.91
C LEU A 594 -1.00 -25.50 -10.21
N PRO A 595 -1.80 -25.44 -9.12
CA PRO A 595 -2.10 -24.16 -8.47
C PRO A 595 -0.86 -23.50 -7.89
N ALA A 596 0.01 -24.28 -7.24
CA ALA A 596 1.27 -23.77 -6.70
C ALA A 596 2.26 -23.40 -7.83
N ALA A 597 2.32 -24.18 -8.91
CA ALA A 597 3.16 -23.85 -10.07
C ALA A 597 2.75 -22.53 -10.74
N GLU A 598 1.46 -22.19 -10.71
CA GLU A 598 0.93 -20.94 -11.25
C GLU A 598 1.11 -19.74 -10.31
N ALA A 599 0.89 -19.92 -9.00
CA ALA A 599 0.75 -18.83 -8.05
C ALA A 599 1.92 -18.64 -7.06
N LEU A 600 2.77 -19.65 -6.85
CA LEU A 600 3.85 -19.61 -5.86
C LEU A 600 5.21 -19.46 -6.56
N PRO A 601 5.82 -18.26 -6.54
CA PRO A 601 7.12 -18.02 -7.17
C PRO A 601 8.20 -18.98 -6.68
N GLY A 602 8.98 -19.52 -7.63
CA GLY A 602 10.07 -20.47 -7.35
C GLY A 602 9.63 -21.93 -7.18
N PHE A 603 8.32 -22.21 -7.05
CA PHE A 603 7.82 -23.59 -6.92
C PHE A 603 8.21 -24.50 -8.10
N PRO A 604 8.08 -24.10 -9.39
CA PRO A 604 8.47 -24.97 -10.51
C PRO A 604 9.94 -25.38 -10.48
N ALA A 605 10.84 -24.45 -10.11
CA ALA A 605 12.26 -24.73 -10.02
C ALA A 605 12.58 -25.71 -8.88
N ALA A 606 11.98 -25.49 -7.70
CA ALA A 606 12.14 -26.38 -6.55
C ALA A 606 11.55 -27.78 -6.80
N LEU A 607 10.46 -27.87 -7.56
CA LEU A 607 9.87 -29.15 -7.94
C LEU A 607 10.79 -29.93 -8.87
N GLU A 608 11.37 -29.29 -9.87
CA GLU A 608 12.31 -29.93 -10.80
C GLU A 608 13.59 -30.39 -10.10
N GLU A 609 14.12 -29.59 -9.16
CA GLU A 609 15.22 -29.99 -8.28
C GLU A 609 14.86 -31.25 -7.47
N CYS A 610 13.66 -31.28 -6.89
CA CYS A 610 13.18 -32.44 -6.14
C CYS A 610 13.03 -33.69 -7.01
N LEU A 611 12.45 -33.55 -8.21
CA LEU A 611 12.26 -34.67 -9.14
C LEU A 611 13.60 -35.26 -9.61
N ALA A 612 14.64 -34.44 -9.75
CA ALA A 612 15.98 -34.89 -10.11
C ALA A 612 16.65 -35.78 -9.04
N ALA A 613 16.17 -35.74 -7.79
CA ALA A 613 16.64 -36.63 -6.72
C ALA A 613 16.08 -38.06 -6.82
N PHE A 614 15.10 -38.30 -7.69
CA PHE A 614 14.50 -39.62 -7.93
C PHE A 614 15.04 -40.27 -9.21
N GLY A 615 14.90 -41.59 -9.32
CA GLY A 615 15.25 -42.32 -10.54
C GLY A 615 14.42 -41.82 -11.75
N PRO A 616 14.99 -41.73 -12.97
CA PRO A 616 14.35 -41.05 -14.12
C PRO A 616 12.94 -41.53 -14.45
N ALA A 617 12.68 -42.84 -14.37
CA ALA A 617 11.37 -43.43 -14.66
C ALA A 617 10.32 -43.03 -13.61
N LEU A 618 10.69 -43.06 -12.32
CA LEU A 618 9.80 -42.65 -11.24
C LEU A 618 9.55 -41.13 -11.29
N ALA A 619 10.59 -40.33 -11.52
CA ALA A 619 10.48 -38.88 -11.66
C ALA A 619 9.50 -38.48 -12.78
N GLN A 620 9.55 -39.16 -13.94
CA GLN A 620 8.60 -38.90 -15.03
C GLN A 620 7.16 -39.26 -14.67
N ARG A 621 6.95 -40.38 -13.96
CA ARG A 621 5.64 -40.81 -13.48
C ARG A 621 5.08 -39.85 -12.42
N MET A 622 5.94 -39.39 -11.50
CA MET A 622 5.62 -38.36 -10.50
C MET A 622 5.23 -37.03 -11.16
N ARG A 623 6.00 -36.59 -12.17
CA ARG A 623 5.71 -35.37 -12.92
C ARG A 623 4.32 -35.41 -13.55
N GLY A 624 3.94 -36.54 -14.16
CA GLY A 624 2.59 -36.78 -14.66
C GLY A 624 1.54 -36.63 -13.55
N ALA A 625 1.70 -37.35 -12.43
CA ALA A 625 0.74 -37.26 -11.33
C ALA A 625 0.58 -35.85 -10.74
N LEU A 626 1.68 -35.07 -10.68
CA LEU A 626 1.72 -33.73 -10.11
C LEU A 626 1.12 -32.66 -11.02
N LEU A 627 1.35 -32.75 -12.34
CA LEU A 627 1.08 -31.68 -13.29
C LEU A 627 0.02 -32.01 -14.35
N ASP A 628 -0.38 -33.27 -14.51
CA ASP A 628 -1.42 -33.69 -15.45
C ASP A 628 -2.74 -34.00 -14.71
N PRO A 629 -3.78 -33.16 -14.85
CA PRO A 629 -5.11 -33.43 -14.29
C PRO A 629 -5.76 -34.70 -14.84
N ALA A 630 -5.34 -35.16 -16.02
CA ALA A 630 -5.84 -36.38 -16.65
C ALA A 630 -5.08 -37.64 -16.18
N PHE A 631 -4.07 -37.51 -15.31
CA PHE A 631 -3.35 -38.65 -14.78
C PHE A 631 -4.32 -39.62 -14.08
N PRO A 632 -4.21 -40.96 -14.30
CA PRO A 632 -5.18 -41.91 -13.74
C PRO A 632 -5.22 -41.86 -12.22
N ALA A 633 -6.33 -41.37 -11.64
CA ALA A 633 -6.47 -41.24 -10.19
C ALA A 633 -6.29 -42.58 -9.45
N ALA A 634 -6.70 -43.69 -10.07
CA ALA A 634 -6.49 -45.04 -9.54
C ALA A 634 -5.00 -45.39 -9.39
N GLU A 635 -4.15 -44.93 -10.30
CA GLU A 635 -2.70 -45.14 -10.24
C GLU A 635 -2.07 -44.34 -9.09
N LEU A 636 -2.60 -43.15 -8.81
CA LEU A 636 -2.19 -42.30 -7.68
C LEU A 636 -2.69 -42.83 -6.31
N THR A 637 -3.35 -43.99 -6.27
CA THR A 637 -3.66 -44.69 -5.00
C THR A 637 -2.54 -45.64 -4.56
N ALA A 638 -1.62 -46.00 -5.46
CA ALA A 638 -0.51 -46.87 -5.15
C ALA A 638 0.45 -46.18 -4.16
N THR A 639 0.71 -46.83 -3.03
CA THR A 639 1.54 -46.32 -1.93
C THR A 639 2.96 -46.02 -2.40
N GLU A 640 3.48 -46.81 -3.34
CA GLU A 640 4.79 -46.61 -3.97
C GLU A 640 4.92 -45.33 -4.80
N LEU A 641 3.80 -44.77 -5.29
CA LEU A 641 3.78 -43.56 -6.10
C LEU A 641 3.34 -42.34 -5.28
N VAL A 642 2.27 -42.49 -4.49
CA VAL A 642 1.69 -41.38 -3.73
C VAL A 642 2.64 -40.80 -2.69
N GLN A 643 3.47 -41.64 -2.03
CA GLN A 643 4.39 -41.16 -1.01
C GLN A 643 5.48 -40.24 -1.61
N PRO A 644 6.22 -40.65 -2.67
CA PRO A 644 7.12 -39.74 -3.38
C PRO A 644 6.43 -38.49 -3.93
N VAL A 645 5.23 -38.62 -4.49
CA VAL A 645 4.48 -37.51 -5.11
C VAL A 645 4.11 -36.43 -4.08
N LEU A 646 3.61 -36.83 -2.91
CA LEU A 646 3.31 -35.89 -1.82
C LEU A 646 4.59 -35.22 -1.29
N PHE A 647 5.65 -36.00 -1.02
CA PHE A 647 6.95 -35.46 -0.61
C PHE A 647 7.47 -34.39 -1.58
N ALA A 648 7.38 -34.63 -2.89
CA ALA A 648 7.87 -33.69 -3.89
C ALA A 648 7.07 -32.38 -3.92
N PHE A 649 5.74 -32.43 -3.81
CA PHE A 649 4.93 -31.22 -3.68
C PHE A 649 5.28 -30.44 -2.42
N GLU A 650 5.28 -31.11 -1.27
CA GLU A 650 5.46 -30.50 0.04
C GLU A 650 6.86 -29.86 0.17
N TYR A 651 7.91 -30.55 -0.30
CA TYR A 651 9.26 -30.04 -0.35
C TYR A 651 9.39 -28.81 -1.27
N ALA A 652 8.82 -28.87 -2.47
CA ALA A 652 8.87 -27.76 -3.42
C ALA A 652 8.16 -26.52 -2.88
N ALA A 653 6.99 -26.70 -2.25
CA ALA A 653 6.23 -25.62 -1.61
C ALA A 653 6.97 -25.02 -0.41
N ALA A 654 7.54 -25.84 0.48
CA ALA A 654 8.33 -25.36 1.62
C ALA A 654 9.56 -24.56 1.17
N THR A 655 10.24 -25.04 0.13
CA THR A 655 11.42 -24.40 -0.44
C THR A 655 11.06 -23.04 -1.04
N ALA A 656 9.99 -22.98 -1.83
CA ALA A 656 9.50 -21.74 -2.44
C ALA A 656 9.06 -20.70 -1.37
N LEU A 657 8.29 -21.11 -0.35
CA LEU A 657 7.91 -20.24 0.76
C LEU A 657 9.12 -19.70 1.53
N THR A 658 10.10 -20.56 1.79
CA THR A 658 11.36 -20.17 2.46
C THR A 658 12.15 -19.16 1.63
N ALA A 659 12.21 -19.33 0.32
CA ALA A 659 12.86 -18.40 -0.61
C ALA A 659 12.13 -17.04 -0.69
N LEU A 660 10.81 -17.02 -0.50
CA LEU A 660 10.01 -15.80 -0.40
C LEU A 660 10.15 -15.04 0.93
N GLY A 661 10.80 -15.66 1.93
CA GLY A 661 11.07 -15.08 3.24
C GLY A 661 10.29 -15.71 4.40
N VAL A 662 9.31 -16.58 4.12
CA VAL A 662 8.52 -17.28 5.16
C VAL A 662 9.33 -18.45 5.69
N ARG A 663 10.05 -18.24 6.80
CA ARG A 663 10.94 -19.26 7.39
C ARG A 663 10.27 -19.94 8.59
N PRO A 664 10.27 -21.29 8.65
CA PRO A 664 9.69 -21.99 9.78
C PRO A 664 10.59 -21.87 11.03
N ALA A 665 9.97 -21.60 12.18
CA ALA A 665 10.57 -21.76 13.51
C ALA A 665 10.49 -23.21 14.00
N ALA A 666 9.47 -23.95 13.54
CA ALA A 666 9.34 -25.39 13.74
C ALA A 666 8.71 -26.07 12.52
N VAL A 667 8.89 -27.39 12.43
CA VAL A 667 8.26 -28.25 11.44
C VAL A 667 7.58 -29.43 12.12
N ALA A 668 6.43 -29.84 11.57
CA ALA A 668 5.69 -31.02 11.98
C ALA A 668 5.16 -31.73 10.74
N GLY A 669 5.05 -33.05 10.76
CA GLY A 669 4.50 -33.77 9.62
C GLY A 669 3.75 -35.01 10.06
N HIS A 670 2.61 -35.30 9.43
CA HIS A 670 1.77 -36.43 9.79
C HIS A 670 2.18 -37.67 8.99
N SER A 671 2.69 -38.71 9.68
CA SER A 671 3.15 -39.94 9.03
C SER A 671 4.17 -39.66 7.92
N LEU A 672 3.80 -39.76 6.64
CA LEU A 672 4.68 -39.43 5.52
C LEU A 672 5.30 -38.04 5.64
N GLY A 673 4.49 -37.04 5.99
CA GLY A 673 4.96 -35.65 6.05
C GLY A 673 6.09 -35.44 7.05
N GLU A 674 6.33 -36.35 7.99
CA GLU A 674 7.47 -36.26 8.92
C GLU A 674 8.82 -36.48 8.21
N ILE A 675 8.85 -37.25 7.11
CA ILE A 675 10.04 -37.39 6.28
C ILE A 675 10.31 -36.06 5.56
N THR A 676 9.26 -35.40 5.06
CA THR A 676 9.37 -34.04 4.51
C THR A 676 9.84 -33.04 5.56
N ALA A 677 9.23 -33.05 6.76
CA ALA A 677 9.63 -32.22 7.88
C ALA A 677 11.11 -32.43 8.24
N ALA A 678 11.57 -33.69 8.27
CA ALA A 678 12.96 -34.02 8.52
C ALA A 678 13.91 -33.49 7.43
N CYS A 679 13.49 -33.54 6.15
CA CYS A 679 14.24 -32.97 5.05
C CYS A 679 14.35 -31.43 5.16
N VAL A 680 13.22 -30.75 5.40
CA VAL A 680 13.15 -29.29 5.54
C VAL A 680 13.91 -28.80 6.79
N ALA A 681 13.90 -29.58 7.88
CA ALA A 681 14.72 -29.30 9.07
C ALA A 681 16.21 -29.62 8.88
N GLY A 682 16.63 -30.19 7.73
CA GLY A 682 18.02 -30.55 7.47
C GLY A 682 18.50 -31.83 8.16
N ILE A 683 17.61 -32.60 8.79
CA ILE A 683 17.93 -33.90 9.40
C ILE A 683 18.33 -34.90 8.31
N LEU A 684 17.62 -34.89 7.19
CA LEU A 684 17.97 -35.62 5.97
C LEU A 684 18.23 -34.60 4.86
N ASP A 685 19.17 -34.87 3.95
CA ASP A 685 19.21 -34.08 2.72
C ASP A 685 18.17 -34.59 1.72
N LEU A 686 17.95 -33.82 0.65
CA LEU A 686 16.96 -34.14 -0.37
C LEU A 686 17.18 -35.52 -1.00
N ALA A 687 18.43 -35.89 -1.28
CA ALA A 687 18.76 -37.17 -1.91
C ALA A 687 18.48 -38.34 -0.95
N ASP A 688 18.83 -38.21 0.33
CA ASP A 688 18.59 -39.22 1.37
C ASP A 688 17.10 -39.37 1.66
N ALA A 689 16.36 -38.25 1.75
CA ALA A 689 14.92 -38.25 1.93
C ALA A 689 14.18 -38.88 0.74
N ALA A 690 14.60 -38.58 -0.50
CA ALA A 690 14.06 -39.20 -1.72
C ALA A 690 14.25 -40.73 -1.76
N ARG A 691 15.43 -41.21 -1.33
CA ARG A 691 15.70 -42.65 -1.18
C ARG A 691 14.81 -43.27 -0.10
N LEU A 692 14.68 -42.63 1.06
CA LEU A 692 13.86 -43.14 2.16
C LEU A 692 12.38 -43.22 1.78
N VAL A 693 11.80 -42.17 1.19
CA VAL A 693 10.38 -42.14 0.83
C VAL A 693 10.05 -43.14 -0.26
N THR A 694 10.96 -43.35 -1.23
CA THR A 694 10.80 -44.35 -2.28
C THR A 694 10.84 -45.77 -1.69
N ALA A 695 11.84 -46.06 -0.84
CA ALA A 695 11.96 -47.35 -0.18
C ALA A 695 10.74 -47.64 0.71
N ARG A 696 10.24 -46.63 1.46
CA ARG A 696 9.05 -46.73 2.30
C ARG A 696 7.80 -47.02 1.49
N GLY A 697 7.56 -46.26 0.41
CA GLY A 697 6.41 -46.43 -0.46
C GLY A 697 6.35 -47.85 -1.05
N GLN A 698 7.47 -48.33 -1.58
CA GLN A 698 7.58 -49.68 -2.16
C GLN A 698 7.41 -50.78 -1.11
N ALA A 699 8.10 -50.68 0.02
CA ALA A 699 8.02 -51.67 1.10
C ALA A 699 6.59 -51.77 1.67
N MET A 700 5.91 -50.63 1.84
CA MET A 700 4.53 -50.61 2.35
C MET A 700 3.49 -51.06 1.32
N GLN A 701 3.75 -50.86 0.02
CA GLN A 701 2.89 -51.37 -1.06
C GLN A 701 2.81 -52.91 -1.05
N GLU A 702 3.95 -53.55 -0.73
CA GLU A 702 4.11 -55.01 -0.62
C GLU A 702 3.49 -55.60 0.67
N CYS A 703 3.11 -54.77 1.65
CA CYS A 703 2.46 -55.25 2.88
C CYS A 703 1.05 -55.82 2.60
N PRO A 704 0.54 -56.71 3.48
CA PRO A 704 -0.82 -57.23 3.39
C PRO A 704 -1.88 -56.12 3.36
N GLU A 705 -3.00 -56.42 2.70
CA GLU A 705 -4.15 -55.51 2.71
C GLU A 705 -4.67 -55.30 4.13
N GLY A 706 -5.13 -54.08 4.39
CA GLY A 706 -5.65 -53.71 5.70
C GLY A 706 -6.55 -52.49 5.56
N ALA A 707 -7.16 -52.10 6.67
CA ALA A 707 -8.02 -50.94 6.71
C ALA A 707 -7.74 -50.05 7.92
N MET A 708 -8.21 -48.82 7.83
CA MET A 708 -8.09 -47.83 8.89
C MET A 708 -9.44 -47.15 9.12
N LEU A 709 -9.80 -46.93 10.39
CA LEU A 709 -11.05 -46.32 10.83
C LEU A 709 -10.73 -45.20 11.80
N ALA A 710 -11.21 -43.98 11.51
CA ALA A 710 -11.17 -42.87 12.45
C ALA A 710 -12.36 -42.96 13.41
N LEU A 711 -12.09 -42.75 14.70
CA LEU A 711 -13.04 -42.76 15.81
C LEU A 711 -13.06 -41.37 16.46
N GLY A 712 -14.25 -40.82 16.67
CA GLY A 712 -14.46 -39.60 17.46
C GLY A 712 -14.45 -39.88 18.96
N CYS A 713 -13.30 -40.24 19.52
CA CYS A 713 -13.12 -40.50 20.95
C CYS A 713 -11.65 -40.34 21.40
N THR A 714 -11.42 -40.42 22.72
CA THR A 714 -10.09 -40.35 23.33
C THR A 714 -9.25 -41.60 23.07
N GLU A 715 -7.93 -41.52 23.24
CA GLU A 715 -7.01 -42.66 23.08
C GLU A 715 -7.36 -43.79 24.06
N GLU A 716 -7.66 -43.44 25.32
CA GLU A 716 -8.06 -44.40 26.34
C GLU A 716 -9.33 -45.13 25.93
N HIS A 717 -10.35 -44.41 25.46
CA HIS A 717 -11.61 -45.03 25.07
C HIS A 717 -11.44 -45.89 23.81
N ALA A 718 -10.65 -45.47 22.83
CA ALA A 718 -10.34 -46.30 21.67
C ALA A 718 -9.66 -47.62 22.07
N ARG A 719 -8.69 -47.57 23.00
CA ARG A 719 -8.02 -48.77 23.53
C ARG A 719 -8.99 -49.69 24.29
N GLU A 720 -9.90 -49.13 25.08
CA GLU A 720 -10.96 -49.89 25.76
C GLU A 720 -11.88 -50.58 24.75
N LEU A 721 -12.35 -49.85 23.73
CA LEU A 721 -13.22 -50.40 22.69
C LEU A 721 -12.54 -51.54 21.92
N ILE A 722 -11.25 -51.39 21.58
CA ILE A 722 -10.45 -52.44 20.94
C ILE A 722 -10.40 -53.67 21.86
N ALA A 723 -10.04 -53.49 23.14
CA ALA A 723 -9.92 -54.58 24.10
C ALA A 723 -11.26 -55.33 24.30
N VAL A 724 -12.37 -54.59 24.46
CA VAL A 724 -13.71 -55.15 24.65
C VAL A 724 -14.23 -55.83 23.38
N SER A 725 -13.80 -55.39 22.19
CA SER A 725 -14.21 -56.03 20.94
C SER A 725 -13.72 -57.48 20.81
N GLY A 726 -12.56 -57.81 21.40
CA GLY A 726 -11.91 -59.11 21.24
C GLY A 726 -11.50 -59.44 19.79
N LEU A 727 -11.52 -58.45 18.88
CA LEU A 727 -11.15 -58.63 17.48
C LEU A 727 -9.62 -58.62 17.35
N PRO A 728 -8.99 -59.67 16.82
CA PRO A 728 -7.53 -59.75 16.75
C PRO A 728 -6.97 -58.78 15.70
N GLY A 729 -5.81 -58.18 16.02
CA GLY A 729 -5.03 -57.38 15.08
C GLY A 729 -5.46 -55.92 14.92
N LEU A 730 -6.40 -55.41 15.71
CA LEU A 730 -6.71 -53.98 15.78
C LEU A 730 -5.73 -53.25 16.70
N GLU A 731 -5.12 -52.17 16.20
CA GLU A 731 -4.17 -51.35 16.96
C GLU A 731 -4.42 -49.84 16.73
N PRO A 732 -4.14 -48.97 17.73
CA PRO A 732 -4.14 -47.53 17.52
C PRO A 732 -3.03 -47.11 16.54
N ALA A 733 -3.42 -46.47 15.44
CA ALA A 733 -2.54 -46.01 14.38
C ALA A 733 -2.19 -44.52 14.50
N ALA A 734 -3.13 -43.69 14.94
CA ALA A 734 -2.89 -42.27 15.17
C ALA A 734 -3.75 -41.69 16.30
N VAL A 735 -3.21 -40.71 17.00
CA VAL A 735 -3.90 -39.83 17.95
C VAL A 735 -3.75 -38.41 17.42
N ASN A 736 -4.79 -37.92 16.76
CA ASN A 736 -4.76 -36.65 16.02
C ASN A 736 -5.21 -35.46 16.88
N SER A 737 -6.08 -35.72 17.86
CA SER A 737 -6.51 -34.77 18.88
C SER A 737 -7.06 -35.53 20.10
N PRO A 738 -7.36 -34.86 21.22
CA PRO A 738 -7.96 -35.52 22.39
C PRO A 738 -9.27 -36.27 22.10
N GLU A 739 -9.97 -35.92 21.03
CA GLU A 739 -11.25 -36.54 20.63
C GLU A 739 -11.18 -37.23 19.26
N SER A 740 -9.98 -37.44 18.70
CA SER A 740 -9.81 -38.05 17.37
C SER A 740 -8.67 -39.06 17.36
N CYS A 741 -9.05 -40.34 17.28
CA CYS A 741 -8.11 -41.46 17.17
C CYS A 741 -8.35 -42.23 15.87
N VAL A 742 -7.33 -42.93 15.38
CA VAL A 742 -7.43 -43.83 14.23
C VAL A 742 -6.98 -45.21 14.66
N VAL A 743 -7.77 -46.22 14.30
CA VAL A 743 -7.47 -47.63 14.51
C VAL A 743 -7.17 -48.27 13.16
N ALA A 744 -6.18 -49.16 13.12
CA ALA A 744 -5.80 -49.90 11.93
C ALA A 744 -5.72 -51.40 12.22
N GLY A 745 -6.01 -52.22 11.20
CA GLY A 745 -5.92 -53.68 11.30
C GLY A 745 -6.41 -54.40 10.05
N PRO A 746 -6.63 -55.73 10.13
CA PRO A 746 -7.20 -56.51 9.04
C PRO A 746 -8.55 -55.95 8.57
N VAL A 747 -8.85 -56.05 7.28
CA VAL A 747 -10.05 -55.47 6.66
C VAL A 747 -11.32 -55.96 7.34
N GLU A 748 -11.40 -57.25 7.64
CA GLU A 748 -12.52 -57.92 8.28
C GLU A 748 -12.70 -57.43 9.72
N ALA A 749 -11.61 -57.34 10.48
CA ALA A 749 -11.63 -56.88 11.86
C ALA A 749 -12.10 -55.42 11.96
N VAL A 750 -11.60 -54.54 11.08
CA VAL A 750 -12.02 -53.13 11.07
C VAL A 750 -13.48 -52.99 10.66
N THR A 751 -13.95 -53.76 9.68
CA THR A 751 -15.36 -53.76 9.24
C THR A 751 -16.30 -54.26 10.35
N GLU A 752 -15.93 -55.31 11.06
CA GLU A 752 -16.72 -55.78 12.19
C GLU A 752 -16.70 -54.79 13.36
N PHE A 753 -15.54 -54.18 13.62
CA PHE A 753 -15.40 -53.14 14.64
C PHE A 753 -16.28 -51.92 14.33
N GLU A 754 -16.27 -51.45 13.08
CA GLU A 754 -17.13 -50.38 12.58
C GLU A 754 -18.62 -50.72 12.78
N ALA A 755 -19.04 -51.93 12.40
CA ALA A 755 -20.42 -52.38 12.58
C ALA A 755 -20.85 -52.44 14.06
N ARG A 756 -19.95 -52.85 14.96
CA ARG A 756 -20.22 -52.91 16.41
C ARG A 756 -20.33 -51.53 17.06
N LEU A 757 -19.66 -50.53 16.50
CA LEU A 757 -19.62 -49.17 17.01
C LEU A 757 -20.58 -48.20 16.30
N ALA A 758 -21.16 -48.62 15.16
CA ALA A 758 -22.09 -47.81 14.39
C ALA A 758 -23.24 -47.28 15.27
N GLY A 759 -23.46 -45.97 15.23
CA GLY A 759 -24.47 -45.28 16.03
C GLY A 759 -24.11 -45.04 17.50
N ARG A 760 -22.93 -45.47 17.98
CA ARG A 760 -22.46 -45.24 19.35
C ARG A 760 -21.45 -44.10 19.46
N ILE A 761 -20.55 -43.99 18.48
CA ILE A 761 -19.58 -42.90 18.36
C ILE A 761 -19.46 -42.47 16.89
N PRO A 762 -18.93 -41.26 16.60
CA PRO A 762 -18.61 -40.86 15.24
C PRO A 762 -17.52 -41.76 14.65
N LEU A 763 -17.75 -42.28 13.46
CA LEU A 763 -16.84 -43.18 12.75
C LEU A 763 -16.63 -42.68 11.31
N ARG A 764 -15.41 -42.85 10.79
CA ARG A 764 -15.11 -42.59 9.38
C ARG A 764 -14.05 -43.55 8.85
N ARG A 765 -14.42 -44.38 7.87
CA ARG A 765 -13.46 -45.22 7.13
C ARG A 765 -12.48 -44.33 6.36
N LEU A 766 -11.18 -44.62 6.45
CA LEU A 766 -10.16 -43.91 5.67
C LEU A 766 -9.92 -44.63 4.34
N ALA A 767 -9.60 -43.86 3.29
CA ALA A 767 -9.37 -44.38 1.93
C ALA A 767 -8.03 -45.13 1.76
N ALA A 768 -7.39 -45.56 2.86
CA ALA A 768 -6.17 -46.35 2.83
C ALA A 768 -6.51 -47.84 2.61
N ASN A 769 -5.80 -48.48 1.67
CA ASN A 769 -5.90 -49.92 1.37
C ASN A 769 -4.88 -50.78 2.16
N ARG A 770 -4.18 -50.16 3.12
CA ARG A 770 -3.21 -50.77 4.02
C ARG A 770 -3.45 -50.26 5.43
N ALA A 771 -3.13 -51.08 6.42
CA ALA A 771 -3.24 -50.73 7.83
C ALA A 771 -1.92 -50.10 8.33
N PHE A 772 -1.66 -48.85 7.95
CA PHE A 772 -0.44 -48.16 8.37
C PHE A 772 -0.36 -48.02 9.90
N HIS A 773 0.86 -47.98 10.44
CA HIS A 773 1.12 -47.86 11.89
C HIS A 773 0.54 -49.00 12.73
N SER A 774 0.47 -50.20 12.14
CA SER A 774 0.02 -51.44 12.80
C SER A 774 0.99 -52.60 12.54
N ALA A 775 0.77 -53.75 13.17
CA ALA A 775 1.55 -54.97 12.95
C ALA A 775 1.61 -55.38 11.46
N LEU A 776 0.61 -55.01 10.65
CA LEU A 776 0.58 -55.35 9.23
C LEU A 776 1.69 -54.65 8.42
N VAL A 777 2.35 -53.62 8.95
CA VAL A 777 3.50 -52.96 8.29
C VAL A 777 4.85 -53.59 8.63
N GLU A 778 4.90 -54.56 9.55
CA GLU A 778 6.15 -55.20 9.98
C GLU A 778 6.99 -55.78 8.83
N PRO A 779 6.39 -56.36 7.75
CA PRO A 779 7.15 -56.81 6.59
C PRO A 779 7.97 -55.71 5.89
N ALA A 780 7.59 -54.44 6.02
CA ALA A 780 8.31 -53.31 5.42
C ALA A 780 9.54 -52.88 6.23
N LEU A 781 9.61 -53.20 7.53
CA LEU A 781 10.63 -52.66 8.44
C LEU A 781 12.07 -53.08 8.11
N PRO A 782 12.37 -54.32 7.65
CA PRO A 782 13.73 -54.69 7.26
C PRO A 782 14.27 -53.81 6.13
N ARG A 783 13.50 -53.61 5.06
CA ARG A 783 13.89 -52.76 3.91
C ARG A 783 14.10 -51.30 4.32
N LEU A 784 13.27 -50.78 5.22
CA LEU A 784 13.44 -49.45 5.80
C LEU A 784 14.70 -49.35 6.66
N THR A 785 14.99 -50.37 7.47
CA THR A 785 16.18 -50.42 8.32
C THR A 785 17.46 -50.46 7.48
N ASP A 786 17.48 -51.29 6.44
CA ASP A 786 18.61 -51.40 5.51
C ASP A 786 18.83 -50.08 4.76
N THR A 787 17.75 -49.44 4.33
CA THR A 787 17.83 -48.12 3.67
C THR A 787 18.39 -47.07 4.62
N LEU A 788 17.85 -46.95 5.83
CA LEU A 788 18.30 -45.97 6.83
C LEU A 788 19.77 -46.16 7.26
N ALA A 789 20.28 -47.39 7.25
CA ALA A 789 21.69 -47.67 7.52
C ALA A 789 22.64 -47.04 6.48
N THR A 790 22.14 -46.67 5.30
CA THR A 790 22.90 -46.00 4.23
C THR A 790 22.76 -44.47 4.23
N LEU A 791 21.92 -43.91 5.09
CA LEU A 791 21.61 -42.48 5.12
C LEU A 791 22.38 -41.74 6.20
N THR A 792 22.60 -40.45 6.01
CA THR A 792 23.21 -39.59 7.03
C THR A 792 22.14 -38.81 7.77
N VAL A 793 21.89 -39.16 9.03
CA VAL A 793 21.00 -38.40 9.92
C VAL A 793 21.79 -37.31 10.62
N ARG A 794 21.40 -36.06 10.36
CA ARG A 794 22.01 -34.86 10.92
C ARG A 794 21.14 -34.29 12.03
N ARG A 795 21.68 -33.29 12.73
CA ARG A 795 20.93 -32.52 13.72
C ARG A 795 20.00 -31.53 13.00
N PRO A 796 18.80 -31.28 13.54
CA PRO A 796 17.86 -30.36 12.93
C PRO A 796 18.36 -28.91 13.04
N ALA A 797 18.29 -28.17 11.94
CA ALA A 797 18.51 -26.72 11.90
C ALA A 797 17.29 -25.93 12.41
N VAL A 798 16.11 -26.54 12.40
CA VAL A 798 14.82 -25.97 12.80
C VAL A 798 14.11 -26.95 13.73
N ALA A 799 13.37 -26.48 14.73
CA ALA A 799 12.72 -27.38 15.69
C ALA A 799 11.82 -28.41 14.99
N PHE A 800 11.86 -29.67 15.42
CA PHE A 800 11.25 -30.81 14.73
C PHE A 800 10.31 -31.57 15.67
N ALA A 801 9.02 -31.64 15.34
CA ALA A 801 8.05 -32.37 16.15
C ALA A 801 7.92 -33.83 15.68
N ALA A 802 8.32 -34.78 16.54
CA ALA A 802 8.38 -36.18 16.15
C ALA A 802 7.10 -36.96 16.50
N ASN A 803 6.57 -37.70 15.53
CA ASN A 803 5.28 -38.41 15.66
C ASN A 803 5.30 -39.51 16.73
N VAL A 804 6.40 -40.24 16.88
CA VAL A 804 6.48 -41.36 17.84
C VAL A 804 6.42 -40.87 19.28
N THR A 805 6.98 -39.69 19.54
CA THR A 805 7.11 -39.16 20.91
C THR A 805 6.07 -38.09 21.25
N GLY A 806 5.49 -37.43 20.24
CA GLY A 806 4.62 -36.27 20.43
C GLY A 806 5.36 -35.03 20.96
N ARG A 807 6.69 -34.99 20.90
CA ARG A 807 7.50 -33.90 21.46
C ARG A 807 8.16 -33.06 20.37
N LEU A 808 8.26 -31.76 20.63
CA LEU A 808 9.08 -30.84 19.86
C LEU A 808 10.55 -30.96 20.27
N PHE A 809 11.41 -31.36 19.34
CA PHE A 809 12.86 -31.35 19.52
C PHE A 809 13.40 -29.97 19.11
N PRO A 810 14.13 -29.25 19.98
CA PRO A 810 14.74 -27.99 19.59
C PRO A 810 15.83 -28.21 18.53
N PRO A 811 16.27 -27.14 17.84
CA PRO A 811 17.44 -27.20 16.96
C PRO A 811 18.66 -27.82 17.67
N ASP A 812 19.54 -28.43 16.90
CA ASP A 812 20.75 -29.12 17.38
C ASP A 812 20.51 -30.37 18.25
N SER A 813 19.26 -30.79 18.45
CA SER A 813 18.93 -32.04 19.15
C SER A 813 19.48 -33.27 18.42
N GLU A 814 19.89 -34.28 19.20
CA GLU A 814 20.25 -35.57 18.62
C GLU A 814 18.99 -36.36 18.22
N ILE A 815 18.87 -36.67 16.92
CA ILE A 815 17.78 -37.47 16.37
C ILE A 815 18.31 -38.88 16.08
N ARG A 816 17.74 -39.89 16.74
CA ARG A 816 18.14 -41.29 16.54
C ARG A 816 17.61 -41.77 15.18
N PRO A 817 18.45 -42.32 14.28
CA PRO A 817 18.01 -42.81 12.97
C PRO A 817 16.87 -43.83 13.04
N ARG A 818 16.86 -44.67 14.08
CA ARG A 818 15.81 -45.68 14.32
C ARG A 818 14.42 -45.07 14.48
N LEU A 819 14.31 -43.79 14.83
CA LEU A 819 13.03 -43.08 14.94
C LEU A 819 12.18 -43.23 13.67
N PHE A 820 12.79 -43.18 12.48
CA PHE A 820 12.07 -43.28 11.21
C PHE A 820 11.55 -44.71 10.93
N VAL A 821 12.23 -45.76 11.43
CA VAL A 821 11.71 -47.14 11.38
C VAL A 821 10.59 -47.31 12.40
N GLU A 822 10.83 -46.84 13.64
CA GLU A 822 9.84 -46.88 14.73
C GLU A 822 8.55 -46.18 14.29
N GLN A 823 8.69 -45.06 13.60
CA GLN A 823 7.59 -44.28 13.09
C GLN A 823 6.70 -45.06 12.11
N ALA A 824 7.25 -45.89 11.23
CA ALA A 824 6.43 -46.65 10.30
C ALA A 824 5.47 -47.63 10.99
N ARG A 825 5.77 -48.04 12.23
CA ARG A 825 5.06 -49.07 13.00
C ARG A 825 4.26 -48.55 14.19
N ARG A 826 4.74 -47.48 14.85
CA ARG A 826 4.18 -46.95 16.10
C ARG A 826 3.07 -45.94 15.82
N THR A 827 2.18 -45.77 16.79
CA THR A 827 1.09 -44.78 16.74
C THR A 827 1.63 -43.37 16.51
N VAL A 828 1.04 -42.66 15.53
CA VAL A 828 1.34 -41.26 15.24
C VAL A 828 0.70 -40.36 16.30
N ARG A 829 1.50 -39.70 17.14
CA ARG A 829 1.03 -38.80 18.21
C ARG A 829 1.00 -37.34 17.75
N PHE A 830 0.24 -37.07 16.68
CA PHE A 830 0.23 -35.74 16.06
C PHE A 830 -0.48 -34.68 16.91
N GLY A 831 -1.55 -35.05 17.63
CA GLY A 831 -2.21 -34.15 18.58
C GLY A 831 -1.27 -33.68 19.69
N ASP A 832 -0.47 -34.60 20.23
CA ASP A 832 0.56 -34.30 21.23
C ASP A 832 1.67 -33.40 20.64
N ALA A 833 2.09 -33.67 19.40
CA ALA A 833 3.08 -32.85 18.71
C ALA A 833 2.62 -31.39 18.54
N LEU A 834 1.36 -31.18 18.14
CA LEU A 834 0.76 -29.85 18.05
C LEU A 834 0.62 -29.18 19.43
N ALA A 835 0.23 -29.93 20.47
CA ALA A 835 0.17 -29.42 21.82
C ALA A 835 1.56 -29.01 22.34
N SER A 836 2.59 -29.80 22.05
CA SER A 836 3.98 -29.49 22.39
C SER A 836 4.47 -28.23 21.64
N ILE A 837 4.06 -28.03 20.38
CA ILE A 837 4.33 -26.79 19.64
C ILE A 837 3.64 -25.60 20.30
N ALA A 838 2.35 -25.69 20.62
CA ALA A 838 1.61 -24.60 21.26
C ALA A 838 2.19 -24.21 22.63
N GLU A 839 2.73 -25.19 23.37
CA GLU A 839 3.41 -24.97 24.65
C GLU A 839 4.74 -24.20 24.48
N HIS A 840 5.56 -24.56 23.47
CA HIS A 840 6.90 -24.01 23.32
C HIS A 840 6.96 -22.76 22.41
N LEU A 841 5.99 -22.62 21.50
CA LEU A 841 5.83 -21.53 20.55
C LEU A 841 4.39 -20.98 20.68
N PRO A 842 4.09 -20.22 21.74
CA PRO A 842 2.79 -19.59 21.88
C PRO A 842 2.52 -18.65 20.70
N ASP A 843 1.25 -18.55 20.31
CA ASP A 843 0.77 -17.74 19.18
C ASP A 843 1.32 -18.15 17.79
N ALA A 844 1.90 -19.35 17.67
CA ALA A 844 2.44 -19.82 16.41
C ALA A 844 1.38 -19.89 15.29
N LEU A 845 1.82 -19.50 14.09
CA LEU A 845 1.04 -19.60 12.86
C LEU A 845 1.43 -20.86 12.10
N VAL A 846 0.53 -21.83 12.04
CA VAL A 846 0.73 -23.08 11.30
C VAL A 846 0.38 -22.86 9.83
N VAL A 847 1.31 -23.16 8.94
CA VAL A 847 1.07 -23.23 7.49
C VAL A 847 1.00 -24.69 7.10
N GLU A 848 -0.15 -25.14 6.61
CA GLU A 848 -0.26 -26.50 6.05
C GLU A 848 0.35 -26.49 4.64
N VAL A 849 1.57 -27.02 4.54
CA VAL A 849 2.38 -27.03 3.32
C VAL A 849 2.15 -28.35 2.59
N GLY A 850 1.02 -28.44 1.91
CA GLY A 850 0.59 -29.64 1.19
C GLY A 850 -0.77 -29.43 0.52
N PRO A 851 -1.23 -30.39 -0.29
CA PRO A 851 -2.60 -30.35 -0.79
C PRO A 851 -3.59 -30.61 0.35
N GLY A 852 -4.72 -29.90 0.35
CA GLY A 852 -5.80 -30.05 1.33
C GLY A 852 -5.65 -29.18 2.58
N GLN A 853 -6.51 -29.46 3.56
CA GLN A 853 -6.63 -28.71 4.82
C GLN A 853 -6.85 -29.63 6.03
N VAL A 854 -6.32 -30.85 5.98
CA VAL A 854 -6.60 -31.87 7.01
C VAL A 854 -5.89 -31.53 8.31
N LEU A 855 -4.63 -31.08 8.23
CA LEU A 855 -3.87 -30.71 9.41
C LEU A 855 -4.35 -29.38 10.00
N SER A 856 -4.96 -28.54 9.19
CA SER A 856 -5.49 -27.25 9.59
C SER A 856 -6.53 -27.39 10.70
N ALA A 857 -7.50 -28.29 10.52
CA ALA A 857 -8.50 -28.58 11.55
C ALA A 857 -7.89 -29.13 12.85
N LEU A 858 -6.79 -29.88 12.76
CA LEU A 858 -6.09 -30.43 13.93
C LEU A 858 -5.32 -29.33 14.68
N ALA A 859 -4.61 -28.45 13.96
CA ALA A 859 -3.91 -27.32 14.53
C ALA A 859 -4.87 -26.32 15.20
N GLU A 860 -6.02 -26.03 14.59
CA GLU A 860 -7.07 -25.21 15.22
C GLU A 860 -7.62 -25.84 16.50
N THR A 861 -7.76 -27.17 16.53
CA THR A 861 -8.19 -27.89 17.75
C THR A 861 -7.15 -27.78 18.87
N ALA A 862 -5.87 -27.67 18.52
CA ALA A 862 -4.78 -27.41 19.46
C ALA A 862 -4.65 -25.92 19.87
N GLY A 863 -5.54 -25.04 19.38
CA GLY A 863 -5.54 -23.62 19.71
C GLY A 863 -4.54 -22.77 18.91
N LEU A 864 -4.00 -23.31 17.80
CA LEU A 864 -3.07 -22.60 16.93
C LEU A 864 -3.81 -21.87 15.79
N SER A 865 -3.24 -20.76 15.33
CA SER A 865 -3.71 -20.09 14.11
C SER A 865 -3.21 -20.83 12.88
N VAL A 866 -3.99 -20.85 11.79
CA VAL A 866 -3.67 -21.66 10.61
C VAL A 866 -3.85 -20.92 9.30
N VAL A 867 -2.96 -21.18 8.34
CA VAL A 867 -3.10 -20.83 6.92
C VAL A 867 -2.91 -22.09 6.06
N PRO A 868 -3.96 -22.66 5.46
CA PRO A 868 -3.79 -23.72 4.48
C PRO A 868 -3.24 -23.15 3.17
N LEU A 869 -2.17 -23.74 2.63
CA LEU A 869 -1.59 -23.26 1.37
C LEU A 869 -2.48 -23.57 0.15
N SER A 870 -3.11 -24.74 0.13
CA SER A 870 -3.95 -25.22 -0.98
C SER A 870 -5.14 -26.04 -0.48
N PRO A 871 -6.11 -25.41 0.23
CA PRO A 871 -7.18 -26.09 0.97
C PRO A 871 -8.18 -26.88 0.11
N SER A 872 -8.45 -26.49 -1.14
CA SER A 872 -9.61 -27.02 -1.87
C SER A 872 -9.45 -27.14 -3.40
N ARG A 873 -10.48 -27.69 -4.04
CA ARG A 873 -10.64 -27.80 -5.50
C ARG A 873 -11.69 -26.81 -5.99
N THR A 874 -11.49 -25.52 -5.73
CA THR A 874 -12.33 -24.46 -6.34
C THR A 874 -12.17 -24.45 -7.85
N ALA A 875 -13.03 -23.68 -8.54
CA ALA A 875 -12.88 -23.44 -9.97
C ALA A 875 -11.53 -22.78 -10.33
N HIS A 876 -10.93 -22.03 -9.39
CA HIS A 876 -9.66 -21.31 -9.55
C HIS A 876 -8.74 -21.53 -8.33
N PRO A 877 -8.11 -22.71 -8.18
CA PRO A 877 -7.34 -23.03 -6.98
C PRO A 877 -6.07 -22.18 -6.79
N ALA A 878 -5.55 -21.54 -7.85
CA ALA A 878 -4.45 -20.58 -7.76
C ALA A 878 -4.82 -19.37 -6.87
N ASP A 879 -6.11 -18.99 -6.83
CA ASP A 879 -6.62 -17.92 -5.96
C ASP A 879 -6.40 -18.25 -4.48
N GLU A 880 -6.52 -19.53 -4.11
CA GLU A 880 -6.36 -19.98 -2.73
C GLU A 880 -4.89 -19.85 -2.29
N VAL A 881 -3.95 -20.23 -3.16
CA VAL A 881 -2.51 -20.05 -2.91
C VAL A 881 -2.18 -18.57 -2.74
N LEU A 882 -2.66 -17.70 -3.64
CA LEU A 882 -2.47 -16.25 -3.51
C LEU A 882 -3.14 -15.69 -2.25
N THR A 883 -4.30 -16.21 -1.87
CA THR A 883 -5.00 -15.82 -0.63
C THR A 883 -4.21 -16.25 0.61
N ALA A 884 -3.59 -17.42 0.60
CA ALA A 884 -2.69 -17.87 1.65
C ALA A 884 -1.46 -16.95 1.78
N LEU A 885 -0.83 -16.58 0.66
CA LEU A 885 0.29 -15.61 0.64
C LEU A 885 -0.15 -14.22 1.13
N GLY A 886 -1.32 -13.75 0.71
CA GLY A 886 -1.94 -12.52 1.20
C GLY A 886 -2.21 -12.56 2.71
N THR A 887 -2.67 -13.70 3.23
CA THR A 887 -2.89 -13.91 4.66
C THR A 887 -1.58 -13.88 5.45
N LEU A 888 -0.53 -14.54 4.96
CA LEU A 888 0.79 -14.49 5.59
C LEU A 888 1.32 -13.04 5.64
N TRP A 889 1.19 -12.30 4.55
CA TRP A 889 1.62 -10.91 4.49
C TRP A 889 0.80 -9.99 5.41
N THR A 890 -0.52 -10.13 5.48
CA THR A 890 -1.36 -9.32 6.39
C THR A 890 -1.13 -9.64 7.85
N GLN A 891 -0.68 -10.85 8.18
CA GLN A 891 -0.21 -11.25 9.53
C GLN A 891 1.22 -10.78 9.85
N GLY A 892 1.83 -9.99 8.97
CA GLY A 892 3.14 -9.37 9.19
C GLY A 892 4.34 -10.26 8.88
N GLN A 893 4.14 -11.43 8.25
CA GLN A 893 5.26 -12.29 7.84
C GLN A 893 6.15 -11.57 6.81
N PRO A 894 7.48 -11.81 6.83
CA PRO A 894 8.45 -11.11 5.97
C PRO A 894 8.45 -11.67 4.54
N LEU A 895 7.26 -11.73 3.93
CA LEU A 895 7.06 -12.12 2.55
C LEU A 895 7.38 -10.93 1.65
N SER A 896 8.25 -11.11 0.63
CA SER A 896 8.57 -10.04 -0.32
C SER A 896 7.44 -9.84 -1.34
N PRO A 897 6.72 -8.70 -1.33
CA PRO A 897 5.66 -8.43 -2.31
C PRO A 897 6.19 -8.42 -3.74
N ARG A 898 7.38 -7.85 -3.95
CA ARG A 898 8.05 -7.76 -5.25
C ARG A 898 8.25 -9.12 -5.92
N ALA A 899 8.48 -10.17 -5.14
CA ALA A 899 8.69 -11.52 -5.69
C ALA A 899 7.41 -12.15 -6.24
N LEU A 900 6.23 -11.61 -5.90
CA LEU A 900 4.93 -12.04 -6.41
C LEU A 900 4.58 -11.40 -7.77
N CYS A 901 5.38 -10.44 -8.24
CA CYS A 901 5.10 -9.67 -9.43
C CYS A 901 5.80 -10.27 -10.66
N ASP A 902 5.13 -10.18 -11.81
CA ASP A 902 5.74 -10.55 -13.08
C ASP A 902 6.93 -9.59 -13.41
N PRO A 903 8.03 -10.11 -13.99
CA PRO A 903 9.11 -9.27 -14.47
C PRO A 903 8.65 -8.43 -15.68
N GLY A 904 9.15 -7.19 -15.78
CA GLY A 904 8.86 -6.32 -16.92
C GLY A 904 7.50 -5.62 -16.89
N HIS A 905 6.88 -5.51 -15.71
CA HIS A 905 5.69 -4.67 -15.51
C HIS A 905 6.00 -3.19 -15.73
N ARG A 906 4.99 -2.42 -16.12
CA ARG A 906 5.05 -0.96 -16.17
C ARG A 906 4.62 -0.37 -14.85
N ARG A 907 5.23 0.76 -14.49
CA ARG A 907 4.77 1.56 -13.35
C ARG A 907 3.66 2.48 -13.81
N VAL A 908 2.51 2.37 -13.15
CA VAL A 908 1.30 3.13 -13.49
C VAL A 908 0.96 4.14 -12.39
N HIS A 909 0.37 5.27 -12.76
CA HIS A 909 -0.13 6.25 -11.79
C HIS A 909 -1.32 5.67 -11.02
N LEU A 910 -1.19 5.58 -9.70
CA LEU A 910 -2.20 5.07 -8.78
C LEU A 910 -2.44 6.09 -7.66
N PRO A 911 -3.65 6.12 -7.08
CA PRO A 911 -3.94 7.00 -5.95
C PRO A 911 -2.90 6.87 -4.84
N SER A 912 -2.48 8.02 -4.31
CA SER A 912 -1.55 8.09 -3.18
C SER A 912 -2.26 7.91 -1.84
N TYR A 913 -1.46 7.85 -0.77
CA TYR A 913 -1.91 7.74 0.61
C TYR A 913 -2.99 8.78 0.97
N PRO A 914 -4.10 8.38 1.61
CA PRO A 914 -5.22 9.26 1.93
C PRO A 914 -5.04 9.93 3.30
N PHE A 915 -4.15 10.93 3.35
CA PHE A 915 -3.90 11.74 4.55
C PHE A 915 -5.21 12.28 5.14
N ALA A 916 -5.40 12.08 6.45
CA ALA A 916 -6.55 12.61 7.19
C ALA A 916 -6.20 12.95 8.63
N GLY A 917 -4.97 13.41 8.85
CA GLY A 917 -4.46 13.74 10.19
C GLY A 917 -5.28 14.83 10.90
N PRO A 918 -5.09 14.97 12.22
CA PRO A 918 -5.76 15.98 13.02
C PRO A 918 -5.26 17.40 12.69
N ARG A 919 -5.96 18.41 13.21
CA ARG A 919 -5.57 19.81 13.10
C ARG A 919 -4.48 20.14 14.10
N TRP A 920 -3.43 20.83 13.65
CA TRP A 920 -2.31 21.26 14.47
C TRP A 920 -2.10 22.76 14.33
N ILE A 921 -2.39 23.48 15.41
CA ILE A 921 -2.09 24.88 15.59
C ILE A 921 -1.44 25.02 16.97
N ALA A 922 -0.31 25.71 17.02
CA ALA A 922 0.37 26.09 18.23
C ALA A 922 -0.53 27.07 19.00
N PRO A 923 -0.76 26.84 20.30
CA PRO A 923 -1.45 27.81 21.15
C PRO A 923 -0.91 29.24 21.00
N GLU A 924 0.39 29.36 20.75
CA GLU A 924 1.12 30.61 20.58
C GLU A 924 0.77 31.33 19.27
N ALA A 925 0.41 30.59 18.22
CA ALA A 925 -0.03 31.14 16.93
C ALA A 925 -1.55 31.40 16.87
N ALA A 926 -2.30 30.94 17.88
CA ALA A 926 -3.75 31.05 17.87
C ALA A 926 -4.20 32.52 18.02
N PRO A 927 -5.34 32.92 17.40
CA PRO A 927 -5.89 34.26 17.57
C PRO A 927 -6.15 34.56 19.05
N GLN A 928 -5.50 35.59 19.60
CA GLN A 928 -5.79 36.05 20.95
C GLN A 928 -7.11 36.82 21.00
N THR A 929 -7.98 36.53 21.96
CA THR A 929 -9.18 37.32 22.22
C THR A 929 -8.81 38.64 22.92
N ASP A 930 -9.57 39.72 22.71
CA ASP A 930 -9.32 41.04 23.33
C ASP A 930 -9.22 41.00 24.87
N ALA A 931 -9.84 39.99 25.51
CA ALA A 931 -9.73 39.73 26.94
C ALA A 931 -8.34 39.24 27.37
N ALA A 932 -7.61 38.50 26.52
CA ALA A 932 -6.26 38.03 26.80
C ALA A 932 -5.22 39.14 26.63
N ARG A 933 -5.36 39.98 25.58
CA ARG A 933 -4.51 41.16 25.34
C ARG A 933 -4.56 42.16 26.49
N SER A 934 -5.74 42.44 27.03
CA SER A 934 -5.93 43.38 28.13
C SER A 934 -5.29 42.90 29.46
N VAL A 935 -5.25 41.59 29.71
CA VAL A 935 -4.58 40.99 30.87
C VAL A 935 -3.06 40.97 30.72
N GLN A 936 -2.54 40.70 29.52
CA GLN A 936 -1.10 40.68 29.23
C GLN A 936 -0.47 42.08 29.30
N VAL A 937 -1.13 43.08 28.69
CA VAL A 937 -0.70 44.49 28.76
C VAL A 937 -0.70 45.01 30.20
N ALA A 938 -1.69 44.60 31.02
CA ALA A 938 -1.73 44.93 32.45
C ALA A 938 -0.58 44.28 33.25
N GLY A 939 -0.22 43.04 32.91
CA GLY A 939 0.91 42.32 33.53
C GLY A 939 2.29 42.89 33.14
N GLU A 940 2.46 43.31 31.88
CA GLU A 940 3.68 43.95 31.38
C GLU A 940 3.85 45.37 31.90
N THR A 941 2.76 46.15 32.01
CA THR A 941 2.83 47.47 32.67
C THR A 941 3.14 47.36 34.15
N ALA A 942 2.62 46.35 34.85
CA ALA A 942 2.97 46.09 36.25
C ALA A 942 4.47 45.73 36.40
N ARG A 943 5.02 44.85 35.55
CA ARG A 943 6.44 44.47 35.56
C ARG A 943 7.38 45.59 35.12
N ALA A 944 6.98 46.41 34.14
CA ALA A 944 7.74 47.57 33.72
C ALA A 944 7.80 48.65 34.81
N GLN A 945 6.71 48.83 35.57
CA GLN A 945 6.68 49.72 36.74
C GLN A 945 7.53 49.20 37.91
N GLU A 946 7.64 47.88 38.05
CA GLU A 946 8.49 47.23 39.06
C GLU A 946 9.98 47.32 38.70
N ASN A 947 10.34 47.08 37.43
CA ASN A 947 11.71 47.24 36.92
C ASN A 947 12.18 48.71 36.91
N ALA A 948 11.28 49.66 36.62
CA ALA A 948 11.59 51.09 36.70
C ALA A 948 11.79 51.58 38.15
N ARG A 949 11.23 50.89 39.16
CA ARG A 949 11.50 51.16 40.58
C ARG A 949 12.84 50.60 41.06
N ALA A 950 13.34 49.55 40.43
CA ALA A 950 14.62 48.92 40.78
C ALA A 950 15.86 49.62 40.16
N ALA A 951 15.69 50.36 39.06
CA ALA A 951 16.78 51.04 38.37
C ALA A 951 16.84 52.55 38.69
N ARG A 952 17.47 52.93 39.82
CA ARG A 952 17.99 54.30 40.00
C ARG A 952 19.46 54.34 39.52
N PRO A 953 19.82 55.16 38.52
CA PRO A 953 21.19 55.20 38.02
C PRO A 953 22.10 56.05 38.91
N GLY A 954 23.27 55.51 39.27
CA GLY A 954 24.43 56.30 39.70
C GLY A 954 25.10 56.97 38.48
N PRO A 955 25.87 58.06 38.67
CA PRO A 955 26.34 58.88 37.57
C PRO A 955 27.42 58.18 36.74
N ILE A 956 27.25 58.21 35.41
CA ILE A 956 28.16 57.68 34.40
C ILE A 956 29.27 58.71 34.13
N ALA A 957 30.53 58.29 34.25
CA ALA A 957 31.68 59.02 33.69
C ALA A 957 31.95 58.54 32.25
N PRO A 958 32.41 59.40 31.33
CA PRO A 958 32.58 59.03 29.92
C PRO A 958 33.91 58.29 29.72
N GLN A 959 33.87 57.17 28.98
CA GLN A 959 35.09 56.58 28.42
C GLN A 959 34.98 56.43 26.90
N ASP A 960 36.03 56.92 26.27
CA ASP A 960 36.35 56.86 24.85
C ASP A 960 36.68 55.43 24.37
N PRO A 961 36.62 55.17 23.05
CA PRO A 961 36.73 53.85 22.47
C PRO A 961 38.19 53.49 22.14
N THR A 962 38.57 52.23 22.31
CA THR A 962 39.42 51.41 21.41
C THR A 962 40.04 50.25 22.17
N THR A 963 39.85 49.01 21.69
CA THR A 963 40.93 48.11 21.20
C THR A 963 40.42 46.67 21.08
N LEU A 964 40.67 46.09 19.90
CA LEU A 964 40.67 44.65 19.65
C LEU A 964 41.83 43.98 20.40
N HIS A 965 41.67 42.71 20.82
CA HIS A 965 42.46 41.56 20.36
C HIS A 965 42.25 40.29 21.22
N THR A 966 41.73 39.24 20.56
CA THR A 966 42.21 37.83 20.46
C THR A 966 42.84 37.08 21.65
N HIS A 967 42.34 35.84 21.89
CA HIS A 967 43.03 34.52 22.02
C HIS A 967 42.33 33.55 23.03
N PRO A 968 42.68 32.24 23.15
CA PRO A 968 41.98 31.09 22.56
C PRO A 968 41.64 30.01 23.65
N PRO A 969 41.40 28.70 23.36
CA PRO A 969 40.66 27.79 24.26
C PRO A 969 41.57 26.92 25.15
N THR A 970 41.03 26.45 26.29
CA THR A 970 41.44 25.20 26.97
C THR A 970 40.37 24.72 27.96
N ASN A 971 40.05 23.43 27.90
CA ASN A 971 39.46 22.62 28.98
C ASN A 971 40.61 21.93 29.76
N PRO A 972 40.49 21.57 31.06
CA PRO A 972 40.13 20.17 31.38
C PRO A 972 39.38 19.92 32.73
N THR A 973 38.86 18.68 32.81
CA THR A 973 38.20 17.83 33.85
C THR A 973 38.95 17.61 35.21
N PRO A 974 38.52 16.73 36.17
CA PRO A 974 37.21 16.42 36.81
C PRO A 974 37.22 16.12 38.37
N SER A 975 36.03 15.81 38.95
CA SER A 975 35.72 14.97 40.17
C SER A 975 35.86 15.56 41.60
N PRO A 976 35.20 15.03 42.68
CA PRO A 976 34.57 13.71 42.84
C PRO A 976 33.18 13.62 43.57
N GLU A 977 32.73 12.37 43.68
CA GLU A 977 31.51 11.77 44.24
C GLU A 977 31.23 12.04 45.74
N THR A 978 29.94 11.99 46.12
CA THR A 978 29.48 11.31 47.35
C THR A 978 28.05 10.78 47.22
N THR A 979 27.89 9.55 47.72
CA THR A 979 26.73 8.66 47.88
C THR A 979 25.65 9.14 48.85
N GLY A 980 24.39 8.68 48.67
CA GLY A 980 23.37 8.71 49.74
C GLY A 980 21.93 8.38 49.30
N GLU A 981 21.58 7.09 49.37
CA GLU A 981 20.30 6.51 49.84
C GLU A 981 18.91 7.06 49.44
N THR A 982 18.19 6.20 48.70
CA THR A 982 16.80 5.73 48.92
C THR A 982 15.78 6.63 49.63
N THR A 983 14.72 7.04 48.91
CA THR A 983 13.33 7.09 49.42
C THR A 983 12.28 7.12 48.30
N SER A 984 11.37 6.13 48.36
CA SER A 984 9.94 6.13 47.98
C SER A 984 9.46 6.77 46.66
N ALA A 985 9.01 5.91 45.75
CA ALA A 985 8.05 6.25 44.70
C ALA A 985 6.68 6.63 45.30
N PRO A 986 5.96 7.65 44.77
CA PRO A 986 4.58 7.89 45.13
C PRO A 986 3.66 6.89 44.41
N GLN A 987 2.91 6.14 45.21
CA GLN A 987 1.77 5.33 44.77
C GLN A 987 0.69 6.25 44.19
N THR A 988 0.37 6.09 42.91
CA THR A 988 -0.85 6.63 42.30
C THR A 988 -1.96 5.59 42.37
N ALA A 989 -3.05 5.93 43.06
CA ALA A 989 -4.26 5.13 43.21
C ALA A 989 -4.94 4.85 41.85
N PRO A 990 -5.66 3.72 41.70
CA PRO A 990 -6.35 3.39 40.47
C PRO A 990 -7.60 4.28 40.30
N THR A 991 -7.64 5.02 39.20
CA THR A 991 -8.83 5.74 38.74
C THR A 991 -9.91 4.75 38.31
N HIS A 992 -11.07 4.84 38.95
CA HIS A 992 -12.29 4.11 38.62
C HIS A 992 -12.68 4.33 37.15
N THR A 993 -12.64 3.25 36.37
CA THR A 993 -13.25 3.18 35.03
C THR A 993 -14.77 3.19 35.16
N ALA A 994 -15.42 4.09 34.44
CA ALA A 994 -16.87 4.13 34.27
C ALA A 994 -17.39 2.79 33.72
N ARG A 995 -18.51 2.32 34.25
CA ARG A 995 -19.21 1.13 33.77
C ARG A 995 -19.65 1.32 32.31
N PRO A 996 -19.44 0.35 31.41
CA PRO A 996 -20.11 0.35 30.12
C PRO A 996 -21.62 0.16 30.34
N GLU A 997 -22.42 0.90 29.57
CA GLU A 997 -23.87 0.67 29.50
C GLU A 997 -24.19 -0.77 29.03
N PRO A 998 -25.33 -1.35 29.43
CA PRO A 998 -25.68 -2.71 29.05
C PRO A 998 -25.98 -2.76 27.54
N VAL A 999 -25.13 -3.45 26.79
CA VAL A 999 -25.42 -3.90 25.43
C VAL A 999 -26.67 -4.79 25.50
N ALA A 1000 -27.68 -4.49 24.68
CA ALA A 1000 -28.87 -5.33 24.57
C ALA A 1000 -28.46 -6.78 24.24
N PRO A 1001 -29.11 -7.80 24.82
CA PRO A 1001 -28.73 -9.19 24.57
C PRO A 1001 -28.83 -9.49 23.07
N PRO A 1002 -27.84 -10.19 22.49
CA PRO A 1002 -27.82 -10.51 21.07
C PRO A 1002 -29.07 -11.30 20.69
N ASN A 1003 -29.75 -10.89 19.61
CA ASN A 1003 -30.91 -11.60 19.07
C ASN A 1003 -30.44 -12.97 18.54
N PRO A 1004 -30.83 -14.10 19.16
CA PRO A 1004 -30.34 -15.43 18.77
C PRO A 1004 -30.65 -15.79 17.32
N THR A 1005 -31.78 -15.30 16.79
CA THR A 1005 -32.15 -15.50 15.39
C THR A 1005 -31.18 -14.77 14.46
N ALA A 1006 -30.87 -13.50 14.72
CA ALA A 1006 -29.96 -12.73 13.88
C ALA A 1006 -28.52 -13.31 13.91
N LEU A 1007 -28.08 -13.75 15.09
CA LEU A 1007 -26.81 -14.43 15.27
C LEU A 1007 -26.77 -15.74 14.46
N LEU A 1008 -27.76 -16.60 14.63
CA LEU A 1008 -27.80 -17.89 13.93
C LEU A 1008 -27.98 -17.72 12.42
N THR A 1009 -28.76 -16.74 11.94
CA THR A 1009 -28.86 -16.44 10.50
C THR A 1009 -27.49 -16.08 9.94
N ARG A 1010 -26.75 -15.19 10.61
CA ARG A 1010 -25.40 -14.81 10.18
C ARG A 1010 -24.46 -16.01 10.20
N LEU A 1011 -24.43 -16.78 11.29
CA LEU A 1011 -23.57 -17.95 11.42
C LEU A 1011 -23.92 -19.05 10.40
N TRP A 1012 -25.20 -19.25 10.08
CA TRP A 1012 -25.63 -20.18 9.03
C TRP A 1012 -25.19 -19.69 7.65
N THR A 1013 -25.34 -18.40 7.32
CA THR A 1013 -24.87 -17.86 6.04
C THR A 1013 -23.35 -18.02 5.91
N GLU A 1014 -22.60 -17.76 6.97
CA GLU A 1014 -21.13 -17.94 6.99
C GLU A 1014 -20.70 -19.41 6.89
N LEU A 1015 -21.46 -20.34 7.50
CA LEU A 1015 -21.09 -21.77 7.54
C LEU A 1015 -21.62 -22.57 6.35
N LEU A 1016 -22.77 -22.21 5.80
CA LEU A 1016 -23.46 -22.94 4.73
C LEU A 1016 -23.34 -22.24 3.36
N GLY A 1017 -22.93 -20.97 3.32
CA GLY A 1017 -22.79 -20.21 2.06
C GLY A 1017 -24.12 -19.88 1.37
N HIS A 1018 -25.23 -19.87 2.11
CA HIS A 1018 -26.57 -19.59 1.58
C HIS A 1018 -27.09 -18.21 2.04
N ASP A 1019 -27.49 -17.39 1.06
CA ASP A 1019 -28.21 -16.14 1.28
C ASP A 1019 -29.73 -16.37 1.26
N GLY A 1020 -30.48 -15.57 2.03
CA GLY A 1020 -31.97 -15.63 2.03
C GLY A 1020 -32.58 -16.69 2.95
N LEU A 1021 -31.90 -17.05 4.04
CA LEU A 1021 -32.41 -17.99 5.04
C LEU A 1021 -33.72 -17.48 5.68
N VAL A 1022 -34.71 -18.35 5.75
CA VAL A 1022 -36.02 -18.09 6.38
C VAL A 1022 -36.16 -18.99 7.61
N GLY A 1023 -37.05 -18.66 8.55
CA GLY A 1023 -37.13 -19.38 9.83
C GLY A 1023 -37.32 -20.91 9.72
N HIS A 1024 -37.94 -21.39 8.65
CA HIS A 1024 -38.18 -22.82 8.39
C HIS A 1024 -37.09 -23.49 7.53
N SER A 1025 -36.01 -22.78 7.19
CA SER A 1025 -34.83 -23.36 6.54
C SER A 1025 -34.27 -24.49 7.40
N ASP A 1026 -34.15 -25.70 6.84
CA ASP A 1026 -33.57 -26.87 7.51
C ASP A 1026 -32.05 -26.92 7.30
N PHE A 1027 -31.32 -27.04 8.40
CA PHE A 1027 -29.86 -27.01 8.45
C PHE A 1027 -29.21 -28.10 7.60
N PHE A 1028 -29.79 -29.30 7.59
CA PHE A 1028 -29.23 -30.46 6.89
C PHE A 1028 -29.64 -30.48 5.42
N GLU A 1029 -30.83 -29.99 5.07
CA GLU A 1029 -31.25 -29.85 3.67
C GLU A 1029 -30.42 -28.79 2.91
N LEU A 1030 -29.88 -27.80 3.64
CA LEU A 1030 -28.98 -26.77 3.12
C LEU A 1030 -27.49 -27.17 3.14
N GLY A 1031 -27.20 -28.47 3.24
CA GLY A 1031 -25.82 -28.99 3.19
C GLY A 1031 -25.07 -28.96 4.51
N GLY A 1032 -25.74 -28.65 5.62
CA GLY A 1032 -25.16 -28.77 6.96
C GLY A 1032 -24.90 -30.23 7.35
N ASP A 1033 -23.79 -30.48 8.03
CA ASP A 1033 -23.43 -31.78 8.58
C ASP A 1033 -23.13 -31.69 10.09
N SER A 1034 -22.77 -32.81 10.72
CA SER A 1034 -22.45 -32.85 12.15
C SER A 1034 -21.23 -31.99 12.53
N LEU A 1035 -20.28 -31.78 11.60
CA LEU A 1035 -19.11 -30.94 11.80
C LEU A 1035 -19.49 -29.45 11.76
N LEU A 1036 -20.36 -29.05 10.83
CA LEU A 1036 -20.90 -27.70 10.74
C LEU A 1036 -21.82 -27.39 11.93
N ALA A 1037 -22.62 -28.35 12.39
CA ALA A 1037 -23.42 -28.20 13.61
C ALA A 1037 -22.53 -27.99 14.86
N THR A 1038 -21.40 -28.69 14.94
CA THR A 1038 -20.42 -28.53 16.02
C THR A 1038 -19.75 -27.15 15.97
N ARG A 1039 -19.37 -26.68 14.77
CA ARG A 1039 -18.83 -25.32 14.55
C ARG A 1039 -19.85 -24.24 14.90
N LEU A 1040 -21.10 -24.42 14.48
CA LEU A 1040 -22.21 -23.51 14.80
C LEU A 1040 -22.43 -23.41 16.31
N ALA A 1041 -22.51 -24.55 17.02
CA ALA A 1041 -22.69 -24.59 18.47
C ALA A 1041 -21.52 -23.93 19.21
N ARG A 1042 -20.27 -24.15 18.78
CA ARG A 1042 -19.08 -23.52 19.38
C ARG A 1042 -19.08 -22.01 19.17
N ARG A 1043 -19.32 -21.53 17.94
CA ARG A 1043 -19.34 -20.08 17.63
C ARG A 1043 -20.48 -19.37 18.35
N ALA A 1044 -21.67 -19.97 18.37
CA ALA A 1044 -22.79 -19.46 19.14
C ALA A 1044 -22.47 -19.44 20.65
N THR A 1045 -21.80 -20.47 21.19
CA THR A 1045 -21.36 -20.50 22.60
C THR A 1045 -20.34 -19.39 22.91
N GLN A 1046 -19.39 -19.14 22.00
CA GLN A 1046 -18.38 -18.08 22.16
C GLN A 1046 -18.99 -16.68 22.16
N GLU A 1047 -19.99 -16.45 21.30
CA GLU A 1047 -20.62 -15.13 21.16
C GLU A 1047 -21.72 -14.87 22.21
N LEU A 1048 -22.36 -15.92 22.73
CA LEU A 1048 -23.44 -15.80 23.72
C LEU A 1048 -22.99 -16.03 25.16
N GLY A 1049 -21.83 -16.64 25.38
CA GLY A 1049 -21.35 -17.04 26.71
C GLY A 1049 -22.15 -18.19 27.34
N VAL A 1050 -23.05 -18.84 26.59
CA VAL A 1050 -23.91 -19.93 27.05
C VAL A 1050 -23.54 -21.21 26.32
N ARG A 1051 -23.33 -22.30 27.06
CA ARG A 1051 -22.99 -23.60 26.47
C ARG A 1051 -24.21 -24.17 25.73
N ILE A 1052 -24.07 -24.34 24.42
CA ILE A 1052 -25.10 -24.95 23.57
C ILE A 1052 -24.71 -26.41 23.27
N PRO A 1053 -25.48 -27.42 23.74
CA PRO A 1053 -25.21 -28.80 23.40
C PRO A 1053 -25.44 -29.06 21.90
N VAL A 1054 -24.44 -29.65 21.23
CA VAL A 1054 -24.49 -29.94 19.79
C VAL A 1054 -25.69 -30.83 19.44
N LEU A 1055 -25.99 -31.81 20.29
CA LEU A 1055 -27.10 -32.75 20.07
C LEU A 1055 -28.47 -32.04 20.05
N ASP A 1056 -28.68 -31.06 20.93
CA ASP A 1056 -29.93 -30.30 21.00
C ASP A 1056 -30.08 -29.40 19.77
N LEU A 1057 -28.98 -28.77 19.34
CA LEU A 1057 -28.94 -27.92 18.15
C LEU A 1057 -29.18 -28.73 16.87
N MET A 1058 -28.66 -29.95 16.79
CA MET A 1058 -28.94 -30.88 15.69
C MET A 1058 -30.40 -31.37 15.68
N THR A 1059 -31.02 -31.52 16.85
CA THR A 1059 -32.41 -31.97 16.96
C THR A 1059 -33.41 -30.89 16.50
N ALA A 1060 -33.07 -29.61 16.72
CA ALA A 1060 -33.94 -28.50 16.40
C ALA A 1060 -34.07 -28.16 14.90
N ARG A 1061 -33.22 -28.77 14.04
CA ARG A 1061 -33.18 -28.80 12.56
C ARG A 1061 -33.39 -27.50 11.78
N SER A 1062 -34.43 -26.74 12.06
CA SER A 1062 -34.75 -25.45 11.45
C SER A 1062 -34.04 -24.27 12.14
N LEU A 1063 -33.82 -23.19 11.39
CA LEU A 1063 -33.25 -21.95 11.92
C LEU A 1063 -34.08 -21.37 13.09
N SER A 1064 -35.40 -21.36 12.97
CA SER A 1064 -36.32 -20.96 14.05
C SER A 1064 -36.23 -21.89 15.25
N GLY A 1065 -36.20 -23.22 15.04
CA GLY A 1065 -36.08 -24.18 16.13
C GLY A 1065 -34.75 -24.04 16.89
N GLN A 1066 -33.65 -23.83 16.19
CA GLN A 1066 -32.36 -23.57 16.82
C GLN A 1066 -32.33 -22.22 17.54
N ALA A 1067 -32.95 -21.18 16.99
CA ALA A 1067 -33.08 -19.89 17.66
C ALA A 1067 -33.93 -19.96 18.93
N GLU A 1068 -35.03 -20.71 18.92
CA GLU A 1068 -35.86 -20.98 20.10
C GLU A 1068 -35.07 -21.74 21.18
N LEU A 1069 -34.32 -22.77 20.79
CA LEU A 1069 -33.43 -23.51 21.70
C LEU A 1069 -32.40 -22.60 22.35
N VAL A 1070 -31.71 -21.79 21.54
CA VAL A 1070 -30.67 -20.87 22.03
C VAL A 1070 -31.29 -19.78 22.92
N THR A 1071 -32.48 -19.28 22.58
CA THR A 1071 -33.24 -18.34 23.41
C THR A 1071 -33.58 -18.95 24.77
N ALA A 1072 -34.06 -20.20 24.79
CA ALA A 1072 -34.40 -20.91 26.02
C ALA A 1072 -33.15 -21.14 26.91
N LEU A 1073 -32.02 -21.52 26.31
CA LEU A 1073 -30.75 -21.71 27.03
C LEU A 1073 -30.18 -20.40 27.55
N THR A 1074 -30.36 -19.29 26.81
CA THR A 1074 -29.90 -17.96 27.23
C THR A 1074 -30.78 -17.37 28.33
N ALA A 1075 -32.07 -17.72 28.38
CA ALA A 1075 -32.98 -17.30 29.45
C ALA A 1075 -32.85 -18.13 30.76
N ALA A 1076 -32.22 -19.30 30.68
CA ALA A 1076 -32.03 -20.21 31.82
C ALA A 1076 -30.70 -20.01 32.57
N ASN A 1077 -29.79 -19.21 32.02
CA ASN A 1077 -28.54 -18.73 32.65
C ASN A 1077 -28.70 -17.28 33.08
#